data_AF-A0AAN8IEZ9-F1
#
_entry.id   AF-A0AAN8IEZ9-F1
#
_cell.length_a   1.000
_cell.length_b   1.000
_cell.length_c   1.000
_cell.angle_alpha   90.00
_cell.angle_beta   90.00
_cell.angle_gamma   90.00
#
_symmetry.space_group_name_H-M   'P 1'
#
loop_
_entity.id
_entity.type
_entity.pdbx_description
1 polymer ?
#
loop_
_entity_poly.entity_id
_entity_poly.type
_entity_poly.pdbx_seq_one_letter_code
_entity_poly.pdbx_strand_id
1 'polypeptide(L)'
;SRLVQLVNDADRLLGDAEGVPAQYRPSAEELTKECKKAVELLQNAPKSHPSVESLETALSSAENMIPVLEERANNWDEFVKVRDEADVELDKLRQPLDAVLSKPRRTINDAKVDFDVISAERQKSHILDGKVRRLQELSELLDPLDSAYADVRFIDVDAEQTVQQYDDVLNELSSEIEDESLLCDSVDHFITEMNTICETLAKQPTKETIENIEQFQIPALRAQLSMLEQRHDEANHGRKHVDPDSSRLSILNDRMGSLDALLRDAKASAEKDEQDHLNELLRIQISELHTIPLRDISEKSLDDIEKQIHILPIESAEPLQKQIDDMRNAKKQHDDDFRQAQERLAMIEEAIATLPSTRDIETLEANLERMRDARDSLMNLSPDVLDEENIADKVKNMKKTIEDSMKRDEEELQKMLIDRDTRNNIIESLDQIQREVEELENIVPITLPSSSDLIDFQQAKTPKLFSKLDAISDIPHDLLPKKEDLTNRVDIINKKLDDQVNEMKNFEQKTVDLQNVVDECRGKLKTRDSPASIDDVTKDEQDLSAILLAIDSIPQEDLSPRNQLARDVNNIKEQVKGQLATVRKALPDEMKARQQQNELKDRLSSIADALTRVDPENLESAKQQLTSIDAELQKLSGVADACQQFATISSPVVSHDDLDKTLPEQVDKLQKECDEKKKDIEQIAQLNAVAPEILLISESLQQQPEEIPQNLNDQQSVLEELETKKQRLENLIQTIPAGEATEELRQRSAWDLSRLKDLLKRLGDSVGDKLAALAAFNVARKDAEDQLLMITSPESDAKTPEDLRKDEDSLERLRQSITQFDSSDLDDEQRDEHAQLLDRIFSEKAAYEHCTVLQMPAASMPTAEVSSIEVPIGSSNEFDKRVQDVLDVTTSVEVILDDEIPDSNALLDAREKLKAQEAVLAELSDVASARAQLGDCEGLDVVSSLHEQFSAVRCALEDRIGDLLAEESTSIAAQEESTNDVHSHQTASEHALSDTSYDVYPKLSEFLVSQLVDDAERKATDGPNSAQEDSARRSNDDAPPMSYIQILDQLQREVEELENTVPIALPSSSDLIDLQQAKIPKLFSKLDAISDIPHDLLPKKEDLTNRVDIINKKLDDQVNE
;
A
#
# COMPACT_ATOMS: atom_id res chain seq x y z
N SER A 1 6.41 -61.54 73.91
CA SER A 1 4.97 -61.21 73.93
C SER A 1 4.52 -60.98 72.49
N ARG A 2 3.24 -61.17 72.12
CA ARG A 2 2.73 -60.81 70.77
C ARG A 2 2.90 -59.30 70.52
N LEU A 3 2.66 -58.48 71.55
CA LEU A 3 2.85 -57.03 71.48
C LEU A 3 4.29 -56.64 71.11
N VAL A 4 5.30 -57.28 71.72
CA VAL A 4 6.73 -57.05 71.38
C VAL A 4 7.05 -57.40 69.93
N GLN A 5 6.39 -58.42 69.35
CA GLN A 5 6.57 -58.74 67.94
C GLN A 5 5.97 -57.65 67.06
N LEU A 6 4.73 -57.22 67.35
CA LEU A 6 4.07 -56.16 66.60
C LEU A 6 4.79 -54.80 66.69
N VAL A 7 5.40 -54.48 67.84
CA VAL A 7 6.25 -53.30 68.00
C VAL A 7 7.47 -53.39 67.07
N ASN A 8 8.19 -54.51 67.07
CA ASN A 8 9.34 -54.69 66.19
C ASN A 8 8.96 -54.74 64.69
N ASP A 9 7.81 -55.34 64.37
CA ASP A 9 7.28 -55.43 63.00
C ASP A 9 6.88 -54.03 62.48
N ALA A 10 6.31 -53.18 63.35
CA ALA A 10 5.96 -51.79 63.05
C ALA A 10 7.19 -50.86 62.96
N ASP A 11 8.18 -51.05 63.83
CA ASP A 11 9.44 -50.27 63.83
C ASP A 11 10.19 -50.53 62.52
N ARG A 12 10.26 -51.80 62.11
CA ARG A 12 10.75 -52.18 60.79
C ARG A 12 9.92 -51.55 59.68
N LEU A 13 8.59 -51.58 59.74
CA LEU A 13 7.73 -50.99 58.70
C LEU A 13 7.92 -49.47 58.55
N LEU A 14 8.27 -48.75 59.62
CA LEU A 14 8.55 -47.32 59.60
C LEU A 14 9.94 -46.99 59.01
N GLY A 15 10.93 -47.85 59.21
CA GLY A 15 12.31 -47.68 58.73
C GLY A 15 12.67 -48.40 57.42
N ASP A 16 11.73 -49.10 56.78
CA ASP A 16 11.94 -49.86 55.54
C ASP A 16 11.56 -49.01 54.32
N ALA A 17 12.54 -48.68 53.48
CA ALA A 17 12.36 -47.90 52.26
C ALA A 17 11.50 -48.61 51.20
N GLU A 18 11.51 -49.95 51.20
CA GLU A 18 10.63 -50.80 50.37
C GLU A 18 9.36 -51.22 51.15
N GLY A 19 9.09 -50.60 52.30
CA GLY A 19 7.96 -50.92 53.18
C GLY A 19 6.60 -50.72 52.52
N VAL A 20 5.66 -51.64 52.73
CA VAL A 20 4.33 -51.61 52.09
C VAL A 20 3.42 -50.59 52.80
N PRO A 21 3.11 -49.41 52.23
CA PRO A 21 2.50 -48.30 52.98
C PRO A 21 1.07 -48.60 53.44
N ALA A 22 0.35 -49.41 52.65
CA ALA A 22 -0.98 -49.91 52.98
C ALA A 22 -1.04 -50.74 54.29
N GLN A 23 0.11 -51.10 54.89
CA GLN A 23 0.17 -51.78 56.18
C GLN A 23 0.26 -50.84 57.39
N TYR A 24 0.49 -49.52 57.23
CA TYR A 24 0.60 -48.60 58.37
C TYR A 24 -0.68 -48.60 59.23
N ARG A 25 -1.85 -48.38 58.60
CA ARG A 25 -3.16 -48.38 59.30
C ARG A 25 -3.55 -49.74 59.89
N PRO A 26 -3.47 -50.88 59.17
CA PRO A 26 -3.67 -52.20 59.76
C PRO A 26 -2.74 -52.49 60.96
N SER A 27 -1.49 -52.04 60.91
CA SER A 27 -0.52 -52.23 62.00
C SER A 27 -0.87 -51.39 63.23
N ALA A 28 -1.30 -50.14 63.04
CA ALA A 28 -1.81 -49.28 64.11
C ALA A 28 -3.07 -49.88 64.77
N GLU A 29 -4.00 -50.42 63.98
CA GLU A 29 -5.21 -51.09 64.47
C GLU A 29 -4.89 -52.38 65.26
N GLU A 30 -3.95 -53.21 64.78
CA GLU A 30 -3.53 -54.43 65.50
C GLU A 30 -2.78 -54.09 66.79
N LEU A 31 -1.85 -53.13 66.76
CA LEU A 31 -1.17 -52.61 67.96
C LEU A 31 -2.17 -52.07 68.97
N THR A 32 -3.12 -51.22 68.56
CA THR A 32 -4.17 -50.67 69.42
C THR A 32 -5.00 -51.77 70.10
N LYS A 33 -5.29 -52.85 69.36
CA LYS A 33 -6.06 -54.00 69.85
C LYS A 33 -5.27 -54.86 70.84
N GLU A 34 -3.98 -55.09 70.60
CA GLU A 34 -3.12 -55.83 71.53
C GLU A 34 -2.71 -54.99 72.76
N CYS A 35 -2.57 -53.66 72.63
CA CYS A 35 -2.37 -52.75 73.77
C CYS A 35 -3.53 -52.84 74.76
N LYS A 36 -4.79 -52.78 74.28
CA LYS A 36 -5.99 -52.92 75.13
C LYS A 36 -5.98 -54.23 75.93
N LYS A 37 -5.60 -55.35 75.28
CA LYS A 37 -5.44 -56.65 75.96
C LYS A 37 -4.28 -56.64 76.96
N ALA A 38 -3.15 -56.01 76.62
CA ALA A 38 -2.00 -55.92 77.52
C ALA A 38 -2.34 -55.10 78.78
N VAL A 39 -3.08 -53.99 78.66
CA VAL A 39 -3.60 -53.22 79.81
C VAL A 39 -4.52 -54.08 80.70
N GLU A 40 -5.46 -54.82 80.11
CA GLU A 40 -6.33 -55.74 80.86
C GLU A 40 -5.55 -56.84 81.60
N LEU A 41 -4.46 -57.35 81.01
CA LEU A 41 -3.58 -58.33 81.64
C LEU A 41 -2.75 -57.71 82.78
N LEU A 42 -2.20 -56.51 82.58
CA LEU A 42 -1.40 -55.78 83.57
C LEU A 42 -2.20 -55.43 84.83
N GLN A 43 -3.48 -55.08 84.69
CA GLN A 43 -4.38 -54.84 85.83
C GLN A 43 -4.52 -56.05 86.78
N ASN A 44 -4.27 -57.26 86.28
CA ASN A 44 -4.44 -58.53 87.02
C ASN A 44 -3.11 -59.22 87.38
N ALA A 45 -1.97 -58.64 87.02
CA ALA A 45 -0.65 -59.27 87.15
C ALA A 45 0.11 -58.85 88.44
N PRO A 46 0.91 -59.77 89.04
CA PRO A 46 1.77 -59.41 90.18
C PRO A 46 3.00 -58.61 89.73
N LYS A 47 3.14 -57.39 90.27
CA LYS A 47 4.19 -56.41 89.93
C LYS A 47 5.65 -56.85 90.07
N SER A 48 5.91 -58.01 90.66
CA SER A 48 7.27 -58.55 90.89
C SER A 48 7.73 -59.56 89.83
N HIS A 49 6.98 -59.73 88.74
CA HIS A 49 7.31 -60.70 87.69
C HIS A 49 8.00 -59.99 86.51
N PRO A 50 9.19 -60.44 86.04
CA PRO A 50 9.97 -59.69 85.03
C PRO A 50 9.26 -59.53 83.68
N SER A 51 8.32 -60.42 83.34
CA SER A 51 7.49 -60.25 82.14
C SER A 51 6.45 -59.11 82.23
N VAL A 52 6.23 -58.52 83.40
CA VAL A 52 5.40 -57.31 83.57
C VAL A 52 6.18 -56.10 83.08
N GLU A 53 7.40 -55.90 83.56
CA GLU A 53 8.32 -54.83 83.13
C GLU A 53 8.58 -54.85 81.60
N SER A 54 8.81 -56.05 81.04
CA SER A 54 8.94 -56.22 79.58
C SER A 54 7.65 -55.94 78.80
N LEU A 55 6.47 -56.09 79.43
CA LEU A 55 5.18 -55.82 78.80
C LEU A 55 4.79 -54.35 78.93
N GLU A 56 5.09 -53.70 80.07
CA GLU A 56 4.94 -52.26 80.29
C GLU A 56 5.84 -51.47 79.33
N THR A 57 7.10 -51.87 79.17
CA THR A 57 8.03 -51.26 78.19
C THR A 57 7.48 -51.38 76.76
N ALA A 58 6.98 -52.55 76.39
CA ALA A 58 6.38 -52.77 75.07
C ALA A 58 5.05 -52.03 74.88
N LEU A 59 4.29 -51.82 75.95
CA LEU A 59 3.07 -51.02 75.94
C LEU A 59 3.40 -49.55 75.66
N SER A 60 4.33 -48.95 76.41
CA SER A 60 4.75 -47.56 76.18
C SER A 60 5.37 -47.35 74.80
N SER A 61 6.14 -48.32 74.29
CA SER A 61 6.64 -48.29 72.91
C SER A 61 5.49 -48.30 71.90
N ALA A 62 4.50 -49.20 72.06
CA ALA A 62 3.36 -49.28 71.16
C ALA A 62 2.44 -48.04 71.24
N GLU A 63 2.20 -47.51 72.44
CA GLU A 63 1.41 -46.29 72.67
C GLU A 63 2.05 -45.06 71.99
N ASN A 64 3.37 -44.99 71.92
CA ASN A 64 4.09 -43.95 71.18
C ASN A 64 4.08 -44.17 69.66
N MET A 65 4.06 -45.41 69.18
CA MET A 65 4.14 -45.74 67.74
C MET A 65 2.79 -45.71 67.01
N ILE A 66 1.68 -46.00 67.71
CA ILE A 66 0.32 -45.94 67.13
C ILE A 66 0.04 -44.59 66.46
N PRO A 67 0.24 -43.40 67.09
CA PRO A 67 -0.04 -42.12 66.44
C PRO A 67 0.86 -41.88 65.23
N VAL A 68 2.13 -42.31 65.26
CA VAL A 68 3.08 -42.16 64.13
C VAL A 68 2.64 -43.01 62.93
N LEU A 69 2.17 -44.23 63.17
CA LEU A 69 1.59 -45.09 62.12
C LEU A 69 0.27 -44.54 61.56
N GLU A 70 -0.58 -43.96 62.41
CA GLU A 70 -1.83 -43.33 61.97
C GLU A 70 -1.56 -42.07 61.13
N GLU A 71 -0.61 -41.22 61.54
CA GLU A 71 -0.15 -40.05 60.79
C GLU A 71 0.45 -40.44 59.44
N ARG A 72 1.40 -41.38 59.41
CA ARG A 72 2.04 -41.86 58.18
C ARG A 72 1.04 -42.55 57.24
N ALA A 73 0.02 -43.23 57.77
CA ALA A 73 -1.09 -43.76 56.97
C ALA A 73 -1.98 -42.67 56.36
N ASN A 74 -2.20 -41.56 57.07
CA ASN A 74 -2.99 -40.44 56.55
C ASN A 74 -2.21 -39.66 55.49
N ASN A 75 -0.90 -39.46 55.69
CA ASN A 75 0.00 -38.87 54.70
C ASN A 75 0.05 -39.73 53.42
N TRP A 76 0.06 -41.06 53.54
CA TRP A 76 0.00 -41.97 52.39
C TRP A 76 -1.36 -41.90 51.65
N ASP A 77 -2.48 -41.86 52.36
CA ASP A 77 -3.80 -41.70 51.74
C ASP A 77 -3.91 -40.35 51.00
N GLU A 78 -3.35 -39.26 51.57
CA GLU A 78 -3.29 -37.96 50.90
C GLU A 78 -2.37 -38.01 49.67
N PHE A 79 -1.20 -38.64 49.76
CA PHE A 79 -0.27 -38.83 48.65
C PHE A 79 -0.93 -39.54 47.47
N VAL A 80 -1.55 -40.70 47.72
CA VAL A 80 -2.27 -41.47 46.68
C VAL A 80 -3.39 -40.64 46.07
N LYS A 81 -4.15 -39.91 46.89
CA LYS A 81 -5.22 -39.03 46.40
C LYS A 81 -4.67 -37.92 45.50
N VAL A 82 -3.62 -37.22 45.90
CA VAL A 82 -3.02 -36.13 45.11
C VAL A 82 -2.40 -36.67 43.82
N ARG A 83 -1.81 -37.88 43.84
CA ARG A 83 -1.24 -38.54 42.65
C ARG A 83 -2.33 -38.92 41.66
N ASP A 84 -3.37 -39.64 42.10
CA ASP A 84 -4.50 -40.00 41.25
C ASP A 84 -5.21 -38.74 40.70
N GLU A 85 -5.25 -37.65 41.49
CA GLU A 85 -5.74 -36.35 41.03
C GLU A 85 -4.77 -35.64 40.06
N ALA A 86 -3.46 -35.92 40.09
CA ALA A 86 -2.48 -35.39 39.15
C ALA A 86 -2.59 -36.12 37.81
N ASP A 87 -2.60 -37.46 37.82
CA ASP A 87 -2.86 -38.31 36.65
C ASP A 87 -4.11 -37.85 35.88
N VAL A 88 -5.19 -37.57 36.59
CA VAL A 88 -6.47 -37.10 35.99
C VAL A 88 -6.38 -35.70 35.37
N GLU A 89 -5.56 -34.77 35.88
CA GLU A 89 -5.34 -33.50 35.18
C GLU A 89 -4.37 -33.66 34.00
N LEU A 90 -3.39 -34.56 34.11
CA LEU A 90 -2.42 -34.87 33.08
C LEU A 90 -3.11 -35.48 31.84
N ASP A 91 -4.01 -36.44 32.05
CA ASP A 91 -4.89 -36.99 31.00
C ASP A 91 -5.80 -35.93 30.35
N LYS A 92 -6.33 -34.98 31.11
CA LYS A 92 -7.14 -33.87 30.56
C LYS A 92 -6.29 -32.93 29.71
N LEU A 93 -5.04 -32.69 30.08
CA LEU A 93 -4.10 -31.87 29.31
C LEU A 93 -3.62 -32.60 28.04
N ARG A 94 -3.52 -33.94 28.05
CA ARG A 94 -3.18 -34.73 26.84
C ARG A 94 -4.29 -34.77 25.80
N GLN A 95 -5.56 -34.86 26.21
CA GLN A 95 -6.72 -34.96 25.29
C GLN A 95 -6.81 -33.90 24.17
N PRO A 96 -6.72 -32.58 24.43
CA PRO A 96 -6.79 -31.57 23.38
C PRO A 96 -5.56 -31.58 22.47
N LEU A 97 -4.37 -31.90 23.01
CA LEU A 97 -3.13 -32.06 22.25
C LEU A 97 -3.24 -33.23 21.25
N ASP A 98 -3.67 -34.41 21.72
CA ASP A 98 -3.97 -35.57 20.87
C ASP A 98 -5.06 -35.26 19.82
N ALA A 99 -6.07 -34.48 20.21
CA ALA A 99 -7.16 -34.08 19.31
C ALA A 99 -6.70 -33.13 18.19
N VAL A 100 -5.64 -32.35 18.39
CA VAL A 100 -5.03 -31.52 17.33
C VAL A 100 -4.03 -32.32 16.50
N LEU A 101 -3.16 -33.11 17.13
CA LEU A 101 -2.18 -33.98 16.46
C LEU A 101 -2.82 -35.06 15.55
N SER A 102 -4.05 -35.48 15.87
CA SER A 102 -4.80 -36.46 15.07
C SER A 102 -5.58 -35.86 13.89
N LYS A 103 -5.64 -34.54 13.75
CA LYS A 103 -6.29 -33.89 12.60
C LYS A 103 -5.44 -34.02 11.33
N PRO A 104 -6.06 -34.11 10.14
CA PRO A 104 -5.33 -33.90 8.90
C PRO A 104 -4.87 -32.43 8.78
N ARG A 105 -4.02 -32.16 7.79
CA ARG A 105 -3.74 -30.79 7.34
C ARG A 105 -5.05 -30.04 7.07
N ARG A 106 -5.10 -28.77 7.45
CA ARG A 106 -6.31 -27.94 7.48
C ARG A 106 -6.01 -26.49 7.10
N THR A 107 -7.05 -25.70 6.85
CA THR A 107 -6.88 -24.30 6.43
C THR A 107 -6.17 -23.47 7.51
N ILE A 108 -5.49 -22.38 7.09
CA ILE A 108 -4.84 -21.44 8.02
C ILE A 108 -5.79 -20.94 9.14
N ASN A 109 -7.08 -20.79 8.86
CA ASN A 109 -8.07 -20.36 9.85
C ASN A 109 -8.39 -21.46 10.87
N ASP A 110 -8.53 -22.72 10.42
CA ASP A 110 -8.73 -23.86 11.32
C ASP A 110 -7.46 -24.16 12.16
N ALA A 111 -6.28 -23.90 11.59
CA ALA A 111 -5.01 -24.00 12.29
C ALA A 111 -4.86 -22.92 13.38
N LYS A 112 -5.26 -21.67 13.10
CA LYS A 112 -5.33 -20.58 14.09
C LYS A 112 -6.26 -20.91 15.25
N VAL A 113 -7.46 -21.43 14.98
CA VAL A 113 -8.39 -21.89 16.04
C VAL A 113 -7.76 -22.98 16.91
N ASP A 114 -7.02 -23.90 16.32
CA ASP A 114 -6.32 -24.94 17.08
C ASP A 114 -5.12 -24.41 17.88
N PHE A 115 -4.39 -23.42 17.36
CA PHE A 115 -3.36 -22.70 18.12
C PHE A 115 -3.96 -21.97 19.33
N ASP A 116 -5.09 -21.30 19.17
CA ASP A 116 -5.82 -20.63 20.27
C ASP A 116 -6.29 -21.64 21.34
N VAL A 117 -6.80 -22.81 20.93
CA VAL A 117 -7.20 -23.88 21.85
C VAL A 117 -5.98 -24.45 22.57
N ILE A 118 -4.93 -24.82 21.85
CA ILE A 118 -3.72 -25.44 22.42
C ILE A 118 -3.00 -24.47 23.36
N SER A 119 -2.90 -23.17 23.01
CA SER A 119 -2.29 -22.17 23.90
C SER A 119 -3.12 -21.92 25.17
N ALA A 120 -4.45 -21.92 25.08
CA ALA A 120 -5.33 -21.80 26.24
C ALA A 120 -5.31 -23.03 27.17
N GLU A 121 -5.13 -24.24 26.63
CA GLU A 121 -4.93 -25.46 27.44
C GLU A 121 -3.51 -25.52 28.02
N ARG A 122 -2.47 -25.14 27.25
CA ARG A 122 -1.07 -24.99 27.72
C ARG A 122 -0.96 -24.09 28.92
N GLN A 123 -1.73 -22.99 28.98
CA GLN A 123 -1.76 -22.09 30.15
C GLN A 123 -2.24 -22.76 31.44
N LYS A 124 -2.93 -23.91 31.38
CA LYS A 124 -3.42 -24.65 32.55
C LYS A 124 -2.40 -25.65 33.11
N SER A 125 -1.25 -25.83 32.45
CA SER A 125 -0.15 -26.71 32.90
C SER A 125 0.30 -26.44 34.34
N HIS A 126 0.32 -25.17 34.79
CA HIS A 126 0.68 -24.77 36.15
C HIS A 126 -0.13 -25.45 37.28
N ILE A 127 -1.28 -26.06 36.95
CA ILE A 127 -2.07 -26.86 37.89
C ILE A 127 -1.31 -28.15 38.27
N LEU A 128 -0.51 -28.72 37.37
CA LEU A 128 0.36 -29.86 37.65
C LEU A 128 1.52 -29.47 38.56
N ASP A 129 2.20 -28.34 38.33
CA ASP A 129 3.31 -27.86 39.17
C ASP A 129 2.93 -27.79 40.66
N GLY A 130 1.71 -27.30 40.94
CA GLY A 130 1.16 -27.23 42.30
C GLY A 130 0.90 -28.61 42.91
N LYS A 131 0.50 -29.61 42.10
CA LYS A 131 0.29 -31.00 42.55
C LYS A 131 1.61 -31.75 42.71
N VAL A 132 2.57 -31.59 41.79
CA VAL A 132 3.92 -32.16 41.89
C VAL A 132 4.61 -31.66 43.15
N ARG A 133 4.57 -30.35 43.44
CA ARG A 133 5.09 -29.79 44.70
C ARG A 133 4.43 -30.41 45.93
N ARG A 134 3.10 -30.57 45.92
CA ARG A 134 2.38 -31.22 47.04
C ARG A 134 2.76 -32.70 47.18
N LEU A 135 3.03 -33.40 46.09
CA LEU A 135 3.53 -34.78 46.11
C LEU A 135 4.96 -34.86 46.65
N GLN A 136 5.84 -33.91 46.32
CA GLN A 136 7.19 -33.79 46.88
C GLN A 136 7.12 -33.62 48.41
N GLU A 137 6.36 -32.63 48.90
CA GLU A 137 6.11 -32.40 50.35
C GLU A 137 5.59 -33.68 51.04
N LEU A 138 4.63 -34.39 50.43
CA LEU A 138 4.07 -35.61 50.98
C LEU A 138 5.05 -36.80 50.93
N SER A 139 5.93 -36.88 49.94
CA SER A 139 6.99 -37.90 49.89
C SER A 139 8.06 -37.70 50.97
N GLU A 140 8.44 -36.44 51.26
CA GLU A 140 9.33 -36.11 52.38
C GLU A 140 8.71 -36.50 53.74
N LEU A 141 7.41 -36.26 53.91
CA LEU A 141 6.65 -36.71 55.10
C LEU A 141 6.45 -38.24 55.17
N LEU A 142 6.86 -38.98 54.13
CA LEU A 142 6.83 -40.44 54.03
C LEU A 142 8.24 -41.05 54.01
N ASP A 143 9.30 -40.26 54.21
CA ASP A 143 10.69 -40.72 54.22
C ASP A 143 10.91 -41.90 55.19
N PRO A 144 11.63 -42.98 54.81
CA PRO A 144 12.44 -43.15 53.59
C PRO A 144 11.73 -43.91 52.45
N LEU A 145 10.42 -43.74 52.24
CA LEU A 145 9.66 -44.57 51.29
C LEU A 145 9.98 -44.30 49.80
N ASP A 146 10.81 -45.16 49.19
CA ASP A 146 11.27 -45.05 47.80
C ASP A 146 10.12 -44.99 46.79
N SER A 147 9.02 -45.72 47.01
CA SER A 147 7.89 -45.75 46.08
C SER A 147 7.18 -44.40 45.96
N ALA A 148 7.19 -43.56 47.00
CA ALA A 148 6.60 -42.23 46.92
C ALA A 148 7.46 -41.31 46.04
N TYR A 149 8.78 -41.28 46.27
CA TYR A 149 9.71 -40.51 45.44
C TYR A 149 9.73 -40.97 43.97
N ALA A 150 9.58 -42.28 43.72
CA ALA A 150 9.47 -42.83 42.36
C ALA A 150 8.21 -42.33 41.63
N ASP A 151 7.03 -42.43 42.28
CA ASP A 151 5.76 -41.94 41.72
C ASP A 151 5.81 -40.42 41.44
N VAL A 152 6.37 -39.63 42.35
CA VAL A 152 6.59 -38.17 42.14
C VAL A 152 7.37 -37.92 40.85
N ARG A 153 8.50 -38.60 40.70
CA ARG A 153 9.38 -38.44 39.53
C ARG A 153 8.71 -38.86 38.22
N PHE A 154 7.85 -39.88 38.23
CA PHE A 154 7.09 -40.25 37.04
C PHE A 154 6.11 -39.15 36.63
N ILE A 155 5.33 -38.61 37.57
CA ILE A 155 4.37 -37.52 37.30
C ILE A 155 5.09 -36.26 36.82
N ASP A 156 6.22 -35.92 37.43
CA ASP A 156 7.04 -34.75 37.10
C ASP A 156 7.56 -34.82 35.64
N VAL A 157 8.19 -35.93 35.26
CA VAL A 157 8.68 -36.16 33.89
C VAL A 157 7.52 -36.23 32.87
N ASP A 158 6.40 -36.87 33.21
CA ASP A 158 5.23 -36.93 32.33
C ASP A 158 4.58 -35.54 32.14
N ALA A 159 4.64 -34.68 33.14
CA ALA A 159 4.17 -33.29 33.09
C ALA A 159 5.10 -32.43 32.22
N GLU A 160 6.41 -32.45 32.50
CA GLU A 160 7.44 -31.76 31.68
C GLU A 160 7.35 -32.18 30.21
N GLN A 161 7.28 -33.49 29.93
CA GLN A 161 7.16 -34.00 28.56
C GLN A 161 5.87 -33.53 27.89
N THR A 162 4.75 -33.48 28.61
CA THR A 162 3.48 -32.99 28.05
C THR A 162 3.59 -31.49 27.73
N VAL A 163 4.19 -30.68 28.61
CA VAL A 163 4.44 -29.25 28.36
C VAL A 163 5.38 -29.03 27.16
N GLN A 164 6.44 -29.83 27.03
CA GLN A 164 7.33 -29.75 25.87
C GLN A 164 6.58 -30.03 24.56
N GLN A 165 5.72 -31.06 24.54
CA GLN A 165 4.90 -31.35 23.34
C GLN A 165 3.91 -30.24 23.01
N TYR A 166 3.37 -29.55 24.02
CA TYR A 166 2.55 -28.35 23.82
C TYR A 166 3.34 -27.23 23.13
N ASP A 167 4.53 -26.92 23.65
CA ASP A 167 5.36 -25.85 23.12
C ASP A 167 5.92 -26.21 21.72
N ASP A 168 6.29 -27.47 21.48
CA ASP A 168 6.67 -27.98 20.15
C ASP A 168 5.54 -27.80 19.13
N VAL A 169 4.31 -28.22 19.47
CA VAL A 169 3.14 -28.11 18.57
C VAL A 169 2.72 -26.65 18.37
N LEU A 170 2.86 -25.79 19.37
CA LEU A 170 2.62 -24.34 19.22
C LEU A 170 3.65 -23.71 18.29
N ASN A 171 4.93 -24.06 18.40
CA ASN A 171 5.98 -23.56 17.51
C ASN A 171 5.79 -24.04 16.05
N GLU A 172 5.44 -25.32 15.86
CA GLU A 172 5.08 -25.86 14.54
C GLU A 172 3.85 -25.14 13.97
N LEU A 173 2.78 -24.96 14.75
CA LEU A 173 1.59 -24.25 14.29
C LEU A 173 1.88 -22.78 13.96
N SER A 174 2.62 -22.06 14.81
CA SER A 174 2.94 -20.63 14.58
C SER A 174 3.73 -20.45 13.29
N SER A 175 4.83 -21.20 13.14
CA SER A 175 5.68 -21.13 11.94
C SER A 175 4.92 -21.50 10.66
N GLU A 176 4.13 -22.58 10.66
CA GLU A 176 3.34 -22.95 9.48
C GLU A 176 2.21 -21.95 9.16
N ILE A 177 1.63 -21.29 10.16
CA ILE A 177 0.61 -20.24 10.00
C ILE A 177 1.25 -18.94 9.48
N GLU A 178 2.41 -18.57 10.00
CA GLU A 178 3.18 -17.39 9.57
C GLU A 178 3.65 -17.55 8.11
N ASP A 179 4.25 -18.69 7.78
CA ASP A 179 4.67 -19.02 6.40
C ASP A 179 3.49 -18.97 5.42
N GLU A 180 2.32 -19.49 5.79
CA GLU A 180 1.13 -19.46 4.92
C GLU A 180 0.52 -18.06 4.82
N SER A 181 0.60 -17.25 5.88
CA SER A 181 0.19 -15.85 5.82
C SER A 181 1.09 -15.08 4.84
N LEU A 182 2.41 -15.20 4.99
CA LEU A 182 3.40 -14.57 4.10
C LEU A 182 3.22 -15.01 2.64
N LEU A 183 2.89 -16.28 2.40
CA LEU A 183 2.59 -16.80 1.06
C LEU A 183 1.29 -16.20 0.51
N CYS A 184 0.23 -16.12 1.33
CA CYS A 184 -1.02 -15.48 0.94
C CYS A 184 -0.84 -13.99 0.60
N ASP A 185 -0.12 -13.25 1.44
CA ASP A 185 0.18 -11.82 1.27
C ASP A 185 1.03 -11.59 0.00
N SER A 186 2.01 -12.47 -0.26
CA SER A 186 2.80 -12.46 -1.50
C SER A 186 1.93 -12.66 -2.75
N VAL A 187 0.95 -13.58 -2.69
CA VAL A 187 -0.02 -13.75 -3.78
C VAL A 187 -0.89 -12.50 -3.94
N ASP A 188 -1.42 -11.90 -2.87
CA ASP A 188 -2.28 -10.71 -2.97
C ASP A 188 -1.53 -9.47 -3.47
N HIS A 189 -0.24 -9.35 -3.14
CA HIS A 189 0.64 -8.33 -3.72
C HIS A 189 0.82 -8.53 -5.23
N PHE A 190 1.17 -9.75 -5.67
CA PHE A 190 1.34 -10.08 -7.08
C PHE A 190 0.04 -9.91 -7.89
N ILE A 191 -1.10 -10.26 -7.28
CA ILE A 191 -2.46 -9.97 -7.77
C ILE A 191 -2.66 -8.48 -8.02
N THR A 192 -2.10 -7.61 -7.18
CA THR A 192 -2.22 -6.15 -7.28
C THR A 192 -1.31 -5.58 -8.37
N GLU A 193 -0.07 -6.07 -8.49
CA GLU A 193 0.83 -5.72 -9.59
C GLU A 193 0.23 -6.09 -10.95
N MET A 194 -0.25 -7.33 -11.09
CA MET A 194 -0.91 -7.79 -12.32
C MET A 194 -2.15 -6.96 -12.68
N ASN A 195 -2.96 -6.56 -11.69
CA ASN A 195 -4.10 -5.68 -11.92
C ASN A 195 -3.65 -4.29 -12.42
N THR A 196 -2.57 -3.75 -11.87
CA THR A 196 -2.01 -2.45 -12.29
C THR A 196 -1.55 -2.48 -13.75
N ILE A 197 -0.95 -3.59 -14.19
CA ILE A 197 -0.57 -3.79 -15.59
C ILE A 197 -1.81 -4.01 -16.48
N CYS A 198 -2.78 -4.82 -16.06
CA CYS A 198 -4.05 -4.99 -16.77
C CYS A 198 -4.78 -3.66 -16.98
N GLU A 199 -4.83 -2.81 -15.94
CA GLU A 199 -5.39 -1.46 -16.05
C GLU A 199 -4.61 -0.56 -17.00
N THR A 200 -3.28 -0.67 -17.01
CA THR A 200 -2.42 0.09 -17.92
C THR A 200 -2.67 -0.34 -19.36
N LEU A 201 -2.79 -1.65 -19.63
CA LEU A 201 -3.15 -2.21 -20.94
C LEU A 201 -4.58 -1.83 -21.38
N ALA A 202 -5.53 -1.75 -20.45
CA ALA A 202 -6.90 -1.35 -20.75
C ALA A 202 -7.05 0.13 -21.14
N LYS A 203 -6.10 1.00 -20.75
CA LYS A 203 -6.15 2.47 -20.99
C LYS A 203 -5.57 2.89 -22.36
N GLN A 204 -5.51 1.96 -23.33
CA GLN A 204 -4.88 2.16 -24.66
C GLN A 204 -3.47 2.78 -24.56
N PRO A 205 -2.51 2.06 -23.93
CA PRO A 205 -1.18 2.58 -23.71
C PRO A 205 -0.39 2.69 -25.02
N THR A 206 0.61 3.57 -25.04
CA THR A 206 1.50 3.73 -26.20
C THR A 206 2.28 2.45 -26.50
N LYS A 207 2.74 2.32 -27.75
CA LYS A 207 3.56 1.18 -28.20
C LYS A 207 4.84 0.98 -27.37
N GLU A 208 5.52 2.06 -27.00
CA GLU A 208 6.70 2.01 -26.12
C GLU A 208 6.35 1.42 -24.74
N THR A 209 5.21 1.82 -24.15
CA THR A 209 4.74 1.23 -22.89
C THR A 209 4.33 -0.24 -23.03
N ILE A 210 3.77 -0.66 -24.18
CA ILE A 210 3.45 -2.07 -24.47
C ILE A 210 4.74 -2.89 -24.59
N GLU A 211 5.74 -2.40 -25.34
CA GLU A 211 7.04 -3.07 -25.49
C GLU A 211 7.79 -3.18 -24.15
N ASN A 212 7.74 -2.15 -23.30
CA ASN A 212 8.34 -2.20 -21.96
C ASN A 212 7.64 -3.24 -21.05
N ILE A 213 6.32 -3.38 -21.13
CA ILE A 213 5.58 -4.42 -20.40
C ILE A 213 5.98 -5.82 -20.92
N GLU A 214 6.01 -6.00 -22.24
CA GLU A 214 6.36 -7.28 -22.91
C GLU A 214 7.81 -7.72 -22.62
N GLN A 215 8.77 -6.80 -22.64
CA GLN A 215 10.21 -7.12 -22.51
C GLN A 215 10.71 -7.21 -21.06
N PHE A 216 10.14 -6.44 -20.13
CA PHE A 216 10.68 -6.35 -18.75
C PHE A 216 9.69 -6.84 -17.69
N GLN A 217 8.44 -6.34 -17.70
CA GLN A 217 7.50 -6.60 -16.61
C GLN A 217 6.96 -8.04 -16.65
N ILE A 218 6.50 -8.54 -17.81
CA ILE A 218 5.98 -9.91 -17.92
C ILE A 218 7.06 -10.97 -17.61
N PRO A 219 8.33 -10.87 -18.09
CA PRO A 219 9.37 -11.81 -17.71
C PRO A 219 9.72 -11.76 -16.22
N ALA A 220 9.77 -10.56 -15.60
CA ALA A 220 10.02 -10.42 -14.16
C ALA A 220 8.92 -11.08 -13.33
N LEU A 221 7.64 -10.82 -13.66
CA LEU A 221 6.50 -11.44 -13.02
C LEU A 221 6.52 -12.97 -13.19
N ARG A 222 6.81 -13.50 -14.38
CA ARG A 222 6.94 -14.95 -14.57
C ARG A 222 8.06 -15.58 -13.72
N ALA A 223 9.18 -14.89 -13.55
CA ALA A 223 10.26 -15.37 -12.69
C ALA A 223 9.83 -15.38 -11.20
N GLN A 224 9.21 -14.31 -10.73
CA GLN A 224 8.64 -14.23 -9.37
C GLN A 224 7.56 -15.29 -9.13
N LEU A 225 6.66 -15.52 -10.09
CA LEU A 225 5.63 -16.57 -10.02
C LEU A 225 6.28 -17.96 -9.88
N SER A 226 7.31 -18.26 -10.66
CA SER A 226 8.04 -19.53 -10.57
C SER A 226 8.77 -19.69 -9.23
N MET A 227 9.33 -18.62 -8.66
CA MET A 227 9.90 -18.64 -7.30
C MET A 227 8.82 -18.86 -6.23
N LEU A 228 7.62 -18.30 -6.42
CA LEU A 228 6.49 -18.45 -5.51
C LEU A 228 5.90 -19.87 -5.56
N GLU A 229 5.80 -20.46 -6.75
CA GLU A 229 5.47 -21.89 -6.94
C GLU A 229 6.50 -22.81 -6.27
N GLN A 230 7.80 -22.55 -6.45
CA GLN A 230 8.85 -23.31 -5.77
C GLN A 230 8.73 -23.21 -4.24
N ARG A 231 8.57 -22.00 -3.68
CA ARG A 231 8.41 -21.80 -2.23
C ARG A 231 7.15 -22.48 -1.68
N HIS A 232 6.03 -22.40 -2.41
CA HIS A 232 4.80 -23.11 -2.05
C HIS A 232 5.04 -24.63 -2.01
N ASP A 233 5.70 -25.19 -3.02
CA ASP A 233 5.98 -26.62 -3.07
C ASP A 233 6.94 -27.04 -1.94
N GLU A 234 8.02 -26.29 -1.69
CA GLU A 234 8.93 -26.51 -0.56
C GLU A 234 8.18 -26.51 0.78
N ALA A 235 7.34 -25.50 1.02
CA ALA A 235 6.48 -25.43 2.21
C ALA A 235 5.49 -26.60 2.30
N ASN A 236 4.86 -26.99 1.19
CA ASN A 236 3.92 -28.11 1.14
C ASN A 236 4.56 -29.46 1.51
N HIS A 237 5.84 -29.65 1.19
CA HIS A 237 6.58 -30.85 1.59
C HIS A 237 6.99 -30.84 3.08
N GLY A 238 7.25 -29.66 3.66
CA GLY A 238 7.68 -29.51 5.06
C GLY A 238 6.55 -29.56 6.10
N ARG A 239 5.38 -29.00 5.78
CA ARG A 239 4.28 -28.77 6.73
C ARG A 239 3.60 -30.04 7.26
N LYS A 240 3.07 -29.98 8.48
CA LYS A 240 2.35 -31.06 9.18
C LYS A 240 0.90 -30.70 9.44
N HIS A 241 0.60 -29.44 9.74
CA HIS A 241 -0.68 -28.97 10.29
C HIS A 241 -1.47 -28.10 9.31
N VAL A 242 -0.81 -27.22 8.57
CA VAL A 242 -1.43 -26.27 7.63
C VAL A 242 -1.41 -26.83 6.21
N ASP A 243 -2.56 -26.82 5.56
CA ASP A 243 -2.71 -27.14 4.14
C ASP A 243 -2.52 -25.85 3.30
N PRO A 244 -1.55 -25.78 2.38
CA PRO A 244 -1.32 -24.60 1.54
C PRO A 244 -2.48 -24.35 0.57
N ASP A 245 -2.90 -23.10 0.38
CA ASP A 245 -3.98 -22.77 -0.57
C ASP A 245 -3.49 -22.74 -2.02
N SER A 246 -3.26 -23.93 -2.58
CA SER A 246 -2.88 -24.12 -4.00
C SER A 246 -3.92 -23.56 -4.99
N SER A 247 -5.16 -23.27 -4.57
CA SER A 247 -6.16 -22.67 -5.45
C SER A 247 -5.79 -21.23 -5.84
N ARG A 248 -5.13 -20.50 -4.93
CA ARG A 248 -4.66 -19.12 -5.17
C ARG A 248 -3.56 -19.06 -6.24
N LEU A 249 -2.64 -20.01 -6.25
CA LEU A 249 -1.62 -20.12 -7.31
C LEU A 249 -2.23 -20.50 -8.67
N SER A 250 -3.26 -21.36 -8.70
CA SER A 250 -3.99 -21.64 -9.94
C SER A 250 -4.65 -20.38 -10.50
N ILE A 251 -5.30 -19.57 -9.65
CA ILE A 251 -5.88 -18.28 -10.04
C ILE A 251 -4.81 -17.32 -10.56
N LEU A 252 -3.60 -17.34 -9.99
CA LEU A 252 -2.47 -16.53 -10.40
C LEU A 252 -1.99 -16.90 -11.82
N ASN A 253 -1.86 -18.20 -12.10
CA ASN A 253 -1.55 -18.74 -13.43
C ASN A 253 -2.64 -18.41 -14.46
N ASP A 254 -3.92 -18.59 -14.12
CA ASP A 254 -5.05 -18.25 -15.00
C ASP A 254 -5.08 -16.75 -15.33
N ARG A 255 -4.73 -15.90 -14.35
CA ARG A 255 -4.57 -14.45 -14.56
C ARG A 255 -3.32 -14.10 -15.35
N MET A 256 -2.25 -14.88 -15.28
CA MET A 256 -1.06 -14.67 -16.11
C MET A 256 -1.39 -14.95 -17.57
N GLY A 257 -2.10 -16.04 -17.84
CA GLY A 257 -2.64 -16.34 -19.17
C GLY A 257 -3.63 -15.28 -19.68
N SER A 258 -4.41 -14.67 -18.78
CA SER A 258 -5.33 -13.56 -19.10
C SER A 258 -4.58 -12.25 -19.42
N LEU A 259 -3.54 -11.92 -18.66
CA LEU A 259 -2.65 -10.78 -18.90
C LEU A 259 -1.88 -10.95 -20.23
N ASP A 260 -1.41 -12.16 -20.52
CA ASP A 260 -0.80 -12.53 -21.81
C ASP A 260 -1.78 -12.42 -23.00
N ALA A 261 -3.09 -12.54 -22.78
CA ALA A 261 -4.11 -12.30 -23.80
C ALA A 261 -4.33 -10.79 -23.98
N LEU A 262 -4.54 -10.04 -22.89
CA LEU A 262 -4.71 -8.58 -22.93
C LEU A 262 -3.51 -7.86 -23.56
N LEU A 263 -2.28 -8.31 -23.29
CA LEU A 263 -1.08 -7.74 -23.91
C LEU A 263 -1.07 -7.95 -25.44
N ARG A 264 -1.48 -9.14 -25.91
CA ARG A 264 -1.60 -9.43 -27.34
C ARG A 264 -2.69 -8.60 -28.01
N ASP A 265 -3.84 -8.44 -27.36
CA ASP A 265 -4.95 -7.65 -27.87
C ASP A 265 -4.61 -6.14 -27.90
N ALA A 266 -3.95 -5.62 -26.86
CA ALA A 266 -3.47 -4.24 -26.81
C ALA A 266 -2.41 -3.97 -27.89
N LYS A 267 -1.46 -4.89 -28.10
CA LYS A 267 -0.46 -4.83 -29.17
C LYS A 267 -1.11 -4.83 -30.55
N ALA A 268 -2.08 -5.72 -30.79
CA ALA A 268 -2.84 -5.75 -32.04
C ALA A 268 -3.68 -4.48 -32.27
N SER A 269 -4.22 -3.87 -31.21
CA SER A 269 -4.89 -2.56 -31.30
C SER A 269 -3.89 -1.47 -31.69
N ALA A 270 -2.75 -1.36 -30.99
CA ALA A 270 -1.75 -0.33 -31.28
C ALA A 270 -1.15 -0.45 -32.70
N GLU A 271 -0.87 -1.67 -33.17
CA GLU A 271 -0.45 -1.93 -34.56
C GLU A 271 -1.54 -1.54 -35.58
N LYS A 272 -2.81 -1.74 -35.23
CA LYS A 272 -3.94 -1.30 -36.06
C LYS A 272 -4.10 0.22 -36.06
N ASP A 273 -3.99 0.88 -34.90
CA ASP A 273 -4.12 2.33 -34.78
C ASP A 273 -3.01 3.05 -35.56
N GLU A 274 -1.77 2.51 -35.58
CA GLU A 274 -0.69 2.97 -36.48
C GLU A 274 -1.06 2.81 -37.97
N GLN A 275 -1.66 1.68 -38.37
CA GLN A 275 -2.08 1.42 -39.75
C GLN A 275 -3.25 2.31 -40.20
N ASP A 276 -4.25 2.51 -39.34
CA ASP A 276 -5.41 3.36 -39.62
C ASP A 276 -4.98 4.85 -39.70
N HIS A 277 -4.04 5.30 -38.86
CA HIS A 277 -3.44 6.63 -38.97
C HIS A 277 -2.66 6.83 -40.29
N LEU A 278 -1.87 5.84 -40.70
CA LEU A 278 -1.17 5.86 -42.00
C LEU A 278 -2.16 5.85 -43.18
N ASN A 279 -3.26 5.10 -43.09
CA ASN A 279 -4.30 5.08 -44.11
C ASN A 279 -4.96 6.45 -44.29
N GLU A 280 -5.29 7.13 -43.18
CA GLU A 280 -5.89 8.47 -43.22
C GLU A 280 -4.90 9.52 -43.76
N LEU A 281 -3.62 9.46 -43.38
CA LEU A 281 -2.61 10.36 -43.90
C LEU A 281 -2.39 10.18 -45.42
N LEU A 282 -2.46 8.95 -45.93
CA LEU A 282 -2.44 8.67 -47.37
C LEU A 282 -3.73 9.13 -48.09
N ARG A 283 -4.90 9.02 -47.45
CA ARG A 283 -6.17 9.59 -47.99
C ARG A 283 -6.10 11.10 -48.13
N ILE A 284 -5.51 11.79 -47.16
CA ILE A 284 -5.29 13.25 -47.21
C ILE A 284 -4.35 13.58 -48.38
N GLN A 285 -3.20 12.90 -48.50
CA GLN A 285 -2.26 13.13 -49.61
C GLN A 285 -2.88 12.88 -51.01
N ILE A 286 -3.68 11.83 -51.18
CA ILE A 286 -4.40 11.56 -52.44
C ILE A 286 -5.46 12.64 -52.70
N SER A 287 -6.14 13.12 -51.66
CA SER A 287 -7.12 14.21 -51.76
C SER A 287 -6.46 15.54 -52.13
N GLU A 288 -5.27 15.84 -51.60
CA GLU A 288 -4.46 16.99 -52.02
C GLU A 288 -4.09 16.89 -53.51
N LEU A 289 -3.66 15.72 -53.99
CA LEU A 289 -3.37 15.50 -55.42
C LEU A 289 -4.61 15.68 -56.31
N HIS A 290 -5.82 15.33 -55.85
CA HIS A 290 -7.07 15.61 -56.59
C HIS A 290 -7.37 17.12 -56.74
N THR A 291 -6.79 18.00 -55.91
CA THR A 291 -6.97 19.46 -56.06
C THR A 291 -6.06 20.10 -57.11
N ILE A 292 -5.02 19.38 -57.55
CA ILE A 292 -4.06 19.85 -58.55
C ILE A 292 -4.62 19.57 -59.95
N PRO A 293 -4.61 20.54 -60.89
CA PRO A 293 -5.01 20.30 -62.27
C PRO A 293 -4.23 19.13 -62.90
N LEU A 294 -4.91 18.23 -63.62
CA LEU A 294 -4.34 16.99 -64.18
C LEU A 294 -3.02 17.21 -64.96
N ARG A 295 -2.88 18.38 -65.59
CA ARG A 295 -1.68 18.85 -66.30
C ARG A 295 -0.43 18.88 -65.41
N ASP A 296 -0.55 19.36 -64.18
CA ASP A 296 0.56 19.71 -63.30
C ASP A 296 0.91 18.61 -62.27
N ILE A 297 0.09 17.56 -62.15
CA ILE A 297 0.40 16.35 -61.35
C ILE A 297 1.66 15.67 -61.90
N SER A 298 2.66 15.42 -61.05
CA SER A 298 3.91 14.75 -61.46
C SER A 298 3.82 13.22 -61.34
N GLU A 299 4.46 12.49 -62.27
CA GLU A 299 4.54 11.02 -62.20
C GLU A 299 5.23 10.54 -60.90
N LYS A 300 6.24 11.30 -60.45
CA LYS A 300 7.04 10.95 -59.26
C LYS A 300 6.24 11.03 -57.95
N SER A 301 5.31 11.99 -57.83
CA SER A 301 4.43 12.08 -56.66
C SER A 301 3.44 10.91 -56.57
N LEU A 302 3.08 10.29 -57.71
CA LEU A 302 2.27 9.06 -57.71
C LEU A 302 3.12 7.86 -57.25
N ASP A 303 4.33 7.70 -57.81
CA ASP A 303 5.25 6.61 -57.44
C ASP A 303 5.66 6.61 -55.95
N ASP A 304 5.79 7.80 -55.33
CA ASP A 304 6.18 7.92 -53.92
C ASP A 304 5.02 7.67 -52.94
N ILE A 305 3.75 7.86 -53.35
CA ILE A 305 2.56 7.42 -52.60
C ILE A 305 2.33 5.91 -52.79
N GLU A 306 2.48 5.40 -54.01
CA GLU A 306 2.33 3.97 -54.35
C GLU A 306 3.24 3.06 -53.49
N LYS A 307 4.48 3.49 -53.20
CA LYS A 307 5.39 2.78 -52.28
C LYS A 307 4.89 2.73 -50.83
N GLN A 308 4.19 3.76 -50.37
CA GLN A 308 3.66 3.83 -49.01
C GLN A 308 2.37 3.00 -48.87
N ILE A 309 1.52 2.99 -49.90
CA ILE A 309 0.35 2.10 -50.00
C ILE A 309 0.78 0.62 -49.91
N HIS A 310 1.94 0.25 -50.47
CA HIS A 310 2.43 -1.13 -50.46
C HIS A 310 2.85 -1.68 -49.06
N ILE A 311 2.87 -0.83 -48.03
CA ILE A 311 3.16 -1.20 -46.63
C ILE A 311 1.85 -1.54 -45.87
N LEU A 312 0.69 -1.10 -46.40
CA LEU A 312 -0.62 -1.33 -45.78
C LEU A 312 -1.19 -2.73 -46.06
N PRO A 313 -2.13 -3.24 -45.22
CA PRO A 313 -2.89 -4.46 -45.51
C PRO A 313 -3.71 -4.35 -46.80
N ILE A 314 -3.78 -5.45 -47.55
CA ILE A 314 -4.36 -5.51 -48.92
C ILE A 314 -5.76 -4.89 -49.01
N GLU A 315 -6.67 -5.19 -48.07
CA GLU A 315 -8.05 -4.65 -48.07
C GLU A 315 -8.10 -3.11 -47.99
N SER A 316 -7.12 -2.51 -47.31
CA SER A 316 -7.01 -1.05 -47.14
C SER A 316 -6.18 -0.40 -48.25
N ALA A 317 -5.29 -1.16 -48.88
CA ALA A 317 -4.43 -0.75 -49.98
C ALA A 317 -5.17 -0.75 -51.34
N GLU A 318 -5.99 -1.76 -51.64
CA GLU A 318 -6.77 -1.85 -52.89
C GLU A 318 -7.55 -0.57 -53.26
N PRO A 319 -8.37 0.04 -52.38
CA PRO A 319 -9.13 1.23 -52.74
C PRO A 319 -8.25 2.47 -52.98
N LEU A 320 -7.12 2.60 -52.27
CA LEU A 320 -6.18 3.70 -52.45
C LEU A 320 -5.36 3.54 -53.74
N GLN A 321 -4.86 2.32 -53.98
CA GLN A 321 -4.17 1.95 -55.22
C GLN A 321 -5.07 2.21 -56.43
N LYS A 322 -6.36 1.85 -56.35
CA LYS A 322 -7.31 2.10 -57.42
C LYS A 322 -7.51 3.59 -57.71
N GLN A 323 -7.54 4.46 -56.69
CA GLN A 323 -7.63 5.91 -56.92
C GLN A 323 -6.39 6.46 -57.63
N ILE A 324 -5.19 5.99 -57.26
CA ILE A 324 -3.93 6.33 -57.95
C ILE A 324 -3.97 5.85 -59.42
N ASP A 325 -4.44 4.62 -59.69
CA ASP A 325 -4.57 4.08 -61.04
C ASP A 325 -5.62 4.84 -61.88
N ASP A 326 -6.78 5.18 -61.29
CA ASP A 326 -7.83 5.98 -61.95
C ASP A 326 -7.31 7.39 -62.29
N MET A 327 -6.57 8.05 -61.40
CA MET A 327 -5.88 9.33 -61.67
C MET A 327 -4.83 9.21 -62.80
N ARG A 328 -4.01 8.15 -62.79
CA ARG A 328 -2.98 7.88 -63.82
C ARG A 328 -3.61 7.67 -65.19
N ASN A 329 -4.75 6.98 -65.25
CA ASN A 329 -5.54 6.80 -66.47
C ASN A 329 -6.19 8.11 -66.94
N ALA A 330 -6.76 8.92 -66.03
CA ALA A 330 -7.38 10.20 -66.35
C ALA A 330 -6.37 11.21 -66.92
N LYS A 331 -5.18 11.34 -66.32
CA LYS A 331 -4.08 12.18 -66.84
C LYS A 331 -3.69 11.79 -68.27
N LYS A 332 -3.54 10.48 -68.52
CA LYS A 332 -3.19 9.96 -69.85
C LYS A 332 -4.27 10.23 -70.90
N GLN A 333 -5.55 10.10 -70.53
CA GLN A 333 -6.67 10.37 -71.43
C GLN A 333 -6.72 11.86 -71.83
N HIS A 334 -6.55 12.77 -70.86
CA HIS A 334 -6.46 14.21 -71.08
C HIS A 334 -5.37 14.58 -72.11
N ASP A 335 -4.16 14.03 -71.94
CA ASP A 335 -3.02 14.29 -72.84
C ASP A 335 -3.23 13.72 -74.26
N ASP A 336 -3.95 12.59 -74.39
CA ASP A 336 -4.30 11.99 -75.68
C ASP A 336 -5.42 12.76 -76.42
N ASP A 337 -6.42 13.29 -75.69
CA ASP A 337 -7.52 14.09 -76.26
C ASP A 337 -7.07 15.49 -76.71
N PHE A 338 -6.19 16.14 -75.95
CA PHE A 338 -5.56 17.41 -76.33
C PHE A 338 -4.87 17.31 -77.70
N ARG A 339 -4.12 16.22 -77.92
CA ARG A 339 -3.44 15.93 -79.20
C ARG A 339 -4.44 15.74 -80.34
N GLN A 340 -5.56 15.06 -80.10
CA GLN A 340 -6.59 14.81 -81.13
C GLN A 340 -7.33 16.09 -81.53
N ALA A 341 -7.60 17.00 -80.59
CA ALA A 341 -8.22 18.29 -80.88
C ALA A 341 -7.36 19.13 -81.84
N GLN A 342 -6.04 19.11 -81.65
CA GLN A 342 -5.08 19.86 -82.46
C GLN A 342 -5.02 19.38 -83.93
N GLU A 343 -5.14 18.07 -84.19
CA GLU A 343 -5.20 17.53 -85.56
C GLU A 343 -6.51 17.90 -86.29
N ARG A 344 -7.66 17.89 -85.60
CA ARG A 344 -8.96 18.23 -86.22
C ARG A 344 -9.04 19.68 -86.68
N LEU A 345 -8.47 20.62 -85.91
CA LEU A 345 -8.47 22.04 -86.28
C LEU A 345 -7.76 22.31 -87.61
N ALA A 346 -6.66 21.60 -87.89
CA ALA A 346 -5.91 21.72 -89.14
C ALA A 346 -6.72 21.28 -90.38
N MET A 347 -7.61 20.28 -90.24
CA MET A 347 -8.46 19.84 -91.36
C MET A 347 -9.56 20.84 -91.73
N ILE A 348 -10.05 21.61 -90.76
CA ILE A 348 -11.15 22.58 -90.98
C ILE A 348 -10.62 23.83 -91.70
N GLU A 349 -9.39 24.28 -91.41
CA GLU A 349 -8.72 25.36 -92.15
C GLU A 349 -8.58 25.05 -93.65
N GLU A 350 -8.25 23.80 -94.02
CA GLU A 350 -8.09 23.39 -95.42
C GLU A 350 -9.43 23.36 -96.18
N ALA A 351 -10.52 22.95 -95.53
CA ALA A 351 -11.85 22.90 -96.14
C ALA A 351 -12.37 24.30 -96.53
N ILE A 352 -12.21 25.29 -95.65
CA ILE A 352 -12.68 26.67 -95.86
C ILE A 352 -12.01 27.33 -97.07
N ALA A 353 -10.77 26.94 -97.40
CA ALA A 353 -9.99 27.52 -98.49
C ALA A 353 -10.49 27.18 -99.92
N THR A 354 -11.50 26.32 -100.09
CA THR A 354 -11.82 25.67 -101.40
C THR A 354 -13.22 25.96 -101.99
N LEU A 355 -13.96 26.95 -101.46
CA LEU A 355 -15.36 27.20 -101.85
C LEU A 355 -15.56 27.95 -103.21
N PRO A 356 -16.60 27.64 -104.01
CA PRO A 356 -16.90 28.25 -105.31
C PRO A 356 -17.82 29.50 -105.24
N SER A 357 -17.74 30.38 -106.26
CA SER A 357 -18.22 31.77 -106.18
C SER A 357 -19.36 32.19 -107.15
N THR A 358 -20.25 31.28 -107.57
CA THR A 358 -21.41 31.59 -108.45
C THR A 358 -22.72 31.68 -107.66
N ARG A 359 -23.71 32.44 -108.16
CA ARG A 359 -24.91 32.85 -107.40
C ARG A 359 -26.23 32.67 -108.15
N ASP A 360 -27.03 31.72 -107.69
CA ASP A 360 -28.48 31.56 -107.88
C ASP A 360 -29.05 30.80 -106.67
N ILE A 361 -30.38 30.59 -106.58
CA ILE A 361 -31.02 30.03 -105.38
C ILE A 361 -30.47 28.63 -105.05
N GLU A 362 -30.36 27.73 -106.04
CA GLU A 362 -29.83 26.37 -105.83
C GLU A 362 -28.32 26.39 -105.44
N THR A 363 -27.53 27.31 -105.97
CA THR A 363 -26.09 27.42 -105.61
C THR A 363 -25.89 28.05 -104.23
N LEU A 364 -26.74 28.98 -103.81
CA LEU A 364 -26.72 29.56 -102.46
C LEU A 364 -27.09 28.50 -101.41
N GLU A 365 -28.12 27.69 -101.67
CA GLU A 365 -28.48 26.53 -100.82
C GLU A 365 -27.31 25.54 -100.69
N ALA A 366 -26.63 25.18 -101.79
CA ALA A 366 -25.50 24.24 -101.80
C ALA A 366 -24.17 24.77 -101.21
N ASN A 367 -24.04 26.10 -101.04
CA ASN A 367 -22.93 26.72 -100.33
C ASN A 367 -23.24 26.84 -98.82
N LEU A 368 -24.49 27.15 -98.45
CA LEU A 368 -24.95 27.13 -97.06
C LEU A 368 -24.87 25.72 -96.43
N GLU A 369 -25.09 24.66 -97.22
CA GLU A 369 -24.95 23.27 -96.75
C GLU A 369 -23.51 22.94 -96.30
N ARG A 370 -22.51 23.19 -97.15
CA ARG A 370 -21.10 22.90 -96.84
C ARG A 370 -20.53 23.79 -95.72
N MET A 371 -21.05 25.01 -95.55
CA MET A 371 -20.70 25.84 -94.39
C MET A 371 -21.35 25.35 -93.08
N ARG A 372 -22.53 24.73 -93.14
CA ARG A 372 -23.13 24.04 -92.00
C ARG A 372 -22.31 22.80 -91.58
N ASP A 373 -21.88 21.95 -92.52
CA ASP A 373 -21.03 20.78 -92.20
C ASP A 373 -19.71 21.18 -91.47
N ALA A 374 -19.07 22.27 -91.91
CA ALA A 374 -17.84 22.79 -91.29
C ALA A 374 -18.09 23.40 -89.90
N ARG A 375 -19.21 24.13 -89.73
CA ARG A 375 -19.64 24.69 -88.44
C ARG A 375 -19.98 23.57 -87.44
N ASP A 376 -20.70 22.55 -87.89
CA ASP A 376 -21.15 21.45 -87.05
C ASP A 376 -19.95 20.56 -86.66
N SER A 377 -18.90 20.48 -87.49
CA SER A 377 -17.62 19.87 -87.14
C SER A 377 -16.87 20.65 -86.04
N LEU A 378 -16.97 21.99 -85.98
CA LEU A 378 -16.44 22.79 -84.88
C LEU A 378 -17.24 22.64 -83.59
N MET A 379 -18.55 22.41 -83.70
CA MET A 379 -19.44 22.21 -82.55
C MET A 379 -19.27 20.86 -81.86
N ASN A 380 -18.55 19.92 -82.50
CA ASN A 380 -18.25 18.57 -82.00
C ASN A 380 -16.81 18.42 -81.43
N LEU A 381 -16.15 19.52 -81.07
CA LEU A 381 -14.92 19.47 -80.25
C LEU A 381 -15.27 19.23 -78.78
N SER A 382 -14.43 18.48 -78.05
CA SER A 382 -14.70 18.14 -76.65
C SER A 382 -14.70 19.40 -75.76
N PRO A 383 -15.70 19.62 -74.89
CA PRO A 383 -15.78 20.81 -74.03
C PRO A 383 -14.53 21.04 -73.18
N ASP A 384 -13.99 19.97 -72.59
CA ASP A 384 -12.89 20.03 -71.62
C ASP A 384 -11.56 20.56 -72.19
N VAL A 385 -11.43 20.63 -73.52
CA VAL A 385 -10.22 21.12 -74.22
C VAL A 385 -10.38 22.58 -74.70
N LEU A 386 -11.59 23.16 -74.58
CA LEU A 386 -11.89 24.51 -75.08
C LEU A 386 -11.49 25.64 -74.12
N ASP A 387 -11.17 25.32 -72.87
CA ASP A 387 -10.70 26.30 -71.86
C ASP A 387 -9.19 26.62 -72.00
N GLU A 388 -8.45 25.91 -72.86
CA GLU A 388 -7.08 26.30 -73.22
C GLU A 388 -7.06 27.51 -74.18
N GLU A 389 -6.55 28.64 -73.69
CA GLU A 389 -6.50 29.96 -74.37
C GLU A 389 -6.02 29.90 -75.84
N ASN A 390 -5.03 29.05 -76.14
CA ASN A 390 -4.46 28.87 -77.49
C ASN A 390 -5.37 28.10 -78.46
N ILE A 391 -6.26 27.23 -77.95
CA ILE A 391 -7.27 26.52 -78.74
C ILE A 391 -8.52 27.39 -78.88
N ALA A 392 -8.95 28.04 -77.79
CA ALA A 392 -10.10 28.94 -77.76
C ALA A 392 -10.00 30.05 -78.84
N ASP A 393 -8.86 30.73 -78.94
CA ASP A 393 -8.66 31.82 -79.90
C ASP A 393 -8.66 31.35 -81.37
N LYS A 394 -8.20 30.12 -81.65
CA LYS A 394 -8.25 29.54 -83.00
C LYS A 394 -9.67 29.18 -83.40
N VAL A 395 -10.42 28.51 -82.51
CA VAL A 395 -11.84 28.17 -82.73
C VAL A 395 -12.66 29.46 -82.95
N LYS A 396 -12.42 30.50 -82.15
CA LYS A 396 -13.10 31.80 -82.23
C LYS A 396 -12.89 32.51 -83.57
N ASN A 397 -11.64 32.56 -84.08
CA ASN A 397 -11.33 33.16 -85.38
C ASN A 397 -11.93 32.37 -86.55
N MET A 398 -11.91 31.04 -86.48
CA MET A 398 -12.43 30.18 -87.55
C MET A 398 -13.96 30.21 -87.60
N LYS A 399 -14.64 30.20 -86.44
CA LYS A 399 -16.10 30.38 -86.33
C LYS A 399 -16.56 31.70 -86.96
N LYS A 400 -15.91 32.82 -86.63
CA LYS A 400 -16.22 34.14 -87.18
C LYS A 400 -16.17 34.19 -88.72
N THR A 401 -15.18 33.51 -89.30
CA THR A 401 -14.98 33.46 -90.76
C THR A 401 -16.11 32.72 -91.50
N ILE A 402 -16.70 31.69 -90.86
CA ILE A 402 -17.88 30.97 -91.38
C ILE A 402 -19.14 31.83 -91.23
N GLU A 403 -19.33 32.46 -90.07
CA GLU A 403 -20.51 33.27 -89.73
C GLU A 403 -20.69 34.49 -90.67
N ASP A 404 -19.60 35.22 -90.94
CA ASP A 404 -19.55 36.36 -91.89
C ASP A 404 -19.78 35.94 -93.36
N SER A 405 -19.72 34.64 -93.66
CA SER A 405 -19.95 34.08 -94.99
C SER A 405 -21.38 33.57 -95.16
N MET A 406 -21.94 32.86 -94.17
CA MET A 406 -23.35 32.45 -94.17
C MET A 406 -24.31 33.64 -94.19
N LYS A 407 -24.05 34.68 -93.39
CA LYS A 407 -24.94 35.85 -93.25
C LYS A 407 -25.23 36.57 -94.57
N ARG A 408 -24.22 36.68 -95.45
CA ARG A 408 -24.35 37.35 -96.76
C ARG A 408 -25.26 36.61 -97.74
N ASP A 409 -25.29 35.28 -97.65
CA ASP A 409 -26.07 34.44 -98.56
C ASP A 409 -27.53 34.26 -98.07
N GLU A 410 -27.77 34.37 -96.74
CA GLU A 410 -29.09 34.28 -96.09
C GLU A 410 -29.94 35.56 -96.27
N GLU A 411 -29.32 36.76 -96.16
CA GLU A 411 -30.01 38.07 -96.25
C GLU A 411 -30.67 38.33 -97.62
N GLU A 412 -30.14 37.74 -98.70
CA GLU A 412 -30.66 37.89 -100.06
C GLU A 412 -31.94 37.03 -100.30
N LEU A 413 -32.14 35.97 -99.50
CA LEU A 413 -33.29 35.06 -99.59
C LEU A 413 -34.53 35.58 -98.83
N GLN A 414 -34.36 36.09 -97.60
CA GLN A 414 -35.49 36.48 -96.74
C GLN A 414 -36.31 37.66 -97.26
N LYS A 415 -35.69 38.56 -98.04
CA LYS A 415 -36.34 39.78 -98.55
C LYS A 415 -37.58 39.53 -99.43
N MET A 416 -37.73 38.33 -100.00
CA MET A 416 -38.84 38.00 -100.89
C MET A 416 -40.11 37.45 -100.20
N LEU A 417 -40.10 37.22 -98.87
CA LEU A 417 -41.17 36.48 -98.18
C LEU A 417 -42.02 37.29 -97.18
N ILE A 418 -41.55 38.45 -96.68
CA ILE A 418 -42.07 39.05 -95.43
C ILE A 418 -43.32 39.95 -95.62
N ASP A 419 -43.53 40.56 -96.79
CA ASP A 419 -44.51 41.66 -97.00
C ASP A 419 -46.01 41.29 -96.84
N ARG A 420 -46.38 40.02 -96.61
CA ARG A 420 -47.77 39.56 -96.75
C ARG A 420 -48.57 39.33 -95.47
N ASP A 421 -47.94 38.84 -94.40
CA ASP A 421 -48.69 38.11 -93.35
C ASP A 421 -48.89 38.90 -92.02
N THR A 422 -48.36 40.11 -91.89
CA THR A 422 -48.34 40.87 -90.61
C THR A 422 -49.68 41.47 -90.17
N ARG A 423 -50.64 41.72 -91.07
CA ARG A 423 -51.82 42.55 -90.78
C ARG A 423 -52.94 41.86 -89.96
N ASN A 424 -53.04 40.53 -89.97
CA ASN A 424 -54.21 39.84 -89.43
C ASN A 424 -54.10 39.44 -87.94
N ASN A 425 -52.89 39.30 -87.38
CA ASN A 425 -52.69 38.73 -86.04
C ASN A 425 -53.03 39.68 -84.87
N ILE A 426 -53.08 41.00 -85.10
CA ILE A 426 -53.18 42.01 -84.03
C ILE A 426 -54.57 42.05 -83.37
N ILE A 427 -55.64 41.78 -84.13
CA ILE A 427 -57.02 41.91 -83.65
C ILE A 427 -57.40 40.77 -82.69
N GLU A 428 -56.90 39.56 -82.92
CA GLU A 428 -57.30 38.36 -82.17
C GLU A 428 -56.70 38.31 -80.75
N SER A 429 -55.59 39.02 -80.51
CA SER A 429 -54.86 39.02 -79.23
C SER A 429 -55.54 39.87 -78.14
N LEU A 430 -56.17 41.00 -78.51
CA LEU A 430 -56.77 41.94 -77.54
C LEU A 430 -58.04 41.38 -76.87
N ASP A 431 -58.83 40.58 -77.57
CA ASP A 431 -60.06 39.97 -77.03
C ASP A 431 -59.78 38.78 -76.10
N GLN A 432 -58.58 38.19 -76.17
CA GLN A 432 -58.18 37.10 -75.29
C GLN A 432 -57.85 37.59 -73.87
N ILE A 433 -57.13 38.69 -73.75
CA ILE A 433 -56.62 39.21 -72.45
C ILE A 433 -57.78 39.65 -71.54
N GLN A 434 -58.83 40.27 -72.09
CA GLN A 434 -59.98 40.73 -71.31
C GLN A 434 -60.66 39.61 -70.50
N ARG A 435 -60.73 38.39 -71.05
CA ARG A 435 -61.36 37.25 -70.37
C ARG A 435 -60.55 36.72 -69.20
N GLU A 436 -59.23 36.82 -69.26
CA GLU A 436 -58.33 36.31 -68.22
C GLU A 436 -58.28 37.23 -66.99
N VAL A 437 -58.49 38.55 -67.16
CA VAL A 437 -58.60 39.52 -66.05
C VAL A 437 -59.89 39.31 -65.26
N GLU A 438 -61.01 39.11 -65.95
CA GLU A 438 -62.33 38.88 -65.31
C GLU A 438 -62.39 37.56 -64.51
N GLU A 439 -61.58 36.55 -64.86
CA GLU A 439 -61.49 35.30 -64.10
C GLU A 439 -60.77 35.50 -62.74
N LEU A 440 -59.69 36.27 -62.72
CA LEU A 440 -58.88 36.50 -61.51
C LEU A 440 -59.57 37.40 -60.47
N GLU A 441 -60.33 38.42 -60.89
CA GLU A 441 -61.09 39.28 -59.97
C GLU A 441 -62.10 38.50 -59.11
N ASN A 442 -62.64 37.39 -59.63
CA ASN A 442 -63.64 36.58 -58.94
C ASN A 442 -63.05 35.59 -57.91
N ILE A 443 -61.72 35.43 -57.87
CA ILE A 443 -61.03 34.41 -57.04
C ILE A 443 -60.37 35.05 -55.80
N VAL A 444 -60.16 36.36 -55.78
CA VAL A 444 -59.55 37.09 -54.65
C VAL A 444 -60.62 37.55 -53.64
N PRO A 445 -60.48 37.28 -52.32
CA PRO A 445 -59.29 36.79 -51.61
C PRO A 445 -59.14 35.25 -51.62
N ILE A 446 -57.88 34.79 -51.64
CA ILE A 446 -57.52 33.38 -51.85
C ILE A 446 -57.16 32.72 -50.51
N THR A 447 -57.59 31.48 -50.29
CA THR A 447 -57.17 30.65 -49.14
C THR A 447 -56.16 29.59 -49.58
N LEU A 448 -54.87 29.89 -49.40
CA LEU A 448 -53.74 28.99 -49.58
C LEU A 448 -53.04 28.70 -48.23
N PRO A 449 -52.27 27.59 -48.11
CA PRO A 449 -51.76 27.14 -46.82
C PRO A 449 -50.41 27.76 -46.39
N SER A 450 -49.66 28.39 -47.30
CA SER A 450 -48.40 29.09 -46.98
C SER A 450 -48.20 30.38 -47.77
N SER A 451 -47.31 31.25 -47.28
CA SER A 451 -46.95 32.49 -47.99
C SER A 451 -46.22 32.22 -49.31
N SER A 452 -45.48 31.11 -49.42
CA SER A 452 -44.82 30.69 -50.66
C SER A 452 -45.83 30.34 -51.74
N ASP A 453 -46.85 29.52 -51.42
CA ASP A 453 -47.89 29.13 -52.39
C ASP A 453 -48.63 30.37 -52.94
N LEU A 454 -48.83 31.39 -52.10
CA LEU A 454 -49.49 32.64 -52.47
C LEU A 454 -48.59 33.53 -53.36
N ILE A 455 -47.27 33.55 -53.11
CA ILE A 455 -46.28 34.22 -53.97
C ILE A 455 -46.18 33.51 -55.33
N ASP A 456 -46.11 32.17 -55.34
CA ASP A 456 -46.05 31.39 -56.58
C ASP A 456 -47.31 31.59 -57.42
N PHE A 457 -48.48 31.65 -56.78
CA PHE A 457 -49.73 32.01 -57.45
C PHE A 457 -49.68 33.41 -58.08
N GLN A 458 -49.17 34.41 -57.33
CA GLN A 458 -49.03 35.80 -57.80
C GLN A 458 -48.07 35.89 -59.00
N GLN A 459 -46.86 35.34 -58.88
CA GLN A 459 -45.83 35.33 -59.92
C GLN A 459 -46.26 34.52 -61.16
N ALA A 460 -47.03 33.44 -60.98
CA ALA A 460 -47.51 32.63 -62.09
C ALA A 460 -48.63 33.29 -62.91
N LYS A 461 -49.31 34.32 -62.39
CA LYS A 461 -50.54 34.88 -62.99
C LYS A 461 -50.43 36.36 -63.36
N THR A 462 -50.02 37.24 -62.44
CA THR A 462 -50.02 38.69 -62.69
C THR A 462 -49.04 39.12 -63.80
N PRO A 463 -47.76 38.68 -63.81
CA PRO A 463 -46.79 39.09 -64.85
C PRO A 463 -47.19 38.64 -66.25
N LYS A 464 -47.89 37.49 -66.38
CA LYS A 464 -48.35 36.96 -67.66
C LYS A 464 -49.47 37.79 -68.30
N LEU A 465 -50.22 38.55 -67.52
CA LEU A 465 -51.21 39.49 -68.05
C LEU A 465 -50.54 40.77 -68.56
N PHE A 466 -49.61 41.34 -67.79
CA PHE A 466 -48.83 42.49 -68.22
C PHE A 466 -48.02 42.19 -69.50
N SER A 467 -47.28 41.08 -69.54
CA SER A 467 -46.47 40.72 -70.71
C SER A 467 -47.31 40.47 -71.98
N LYS A 468 -48.53 39.92 -71.85
CA LYS A 468 -49.47 39.79 -72.98
C LYS A 468 -50.00 41.15 -73.45
N LEU A 469 -50.14 42.11 -72.55
CA LEU A 469 -50.65 43.45 -72.83
C LEU A 469 -49.58 44.33 -73.51
N ASP A 470 -48.32 44.20 -73.10
CA ASP A 470 -47.18 44.93 -73.68
C ASP A 470 -46.72 44.41 -75.04
N ALA A 471 -46.87 43.10 -75.31
CA ALA A 471 -46.56 42.49 -76.61
C ALA A 471 -47.37 43.05 -77.80
N ILE A 472 -48.36 43.91 -77.54
CA ILE A 472 -49.19 44.58 -78.54
C ILE A 472 -48.75 46.06 -78.60
N SER A 473 -47.72 46.36 -79.41
CA SER A 473 -47.07 47.67 -79.51
C SER A 473 -47.66 48.56 -80.62
N ASP A 474 -47.67 48.10 -81.87
CA ASP A 474 -48.19 48.85 -83.03
C ASP A 474 -49.72 48.68 -83.19
N ILE A 475 -50.46 49.36 -82.30
CA ILE A 475 -51.92 49.30 -82.26
C ILE A 475 -52.55 50.36 -83.20
N PRO A 476 -53.46 49.98 -84.13
CA PRO A 476 -54.31 50.91 -84.85
C PRO A 476 -55.07 51.84 -83.90
N HIS A 477 -55.10 53.14 -84.20
CA HIS A 477 -55.47 54.20 -83.26
C HIS A 477 -56.88 54.06 -82.63
N ASP A 478 -57.76 53.28 -83.25
CA ASP A 478 -59.11 52.93 -82.82
C ASP A 478 -59.20 51.85 -81.72
N LEU A 479 -58.11 51.11 -81.45
CA LEU A 479 -58.08 50.01 -80.46
C LEU A 479 -57.37 50.35 -79.14
N LEU A 480 -56.72 51.52 -79.05
CA LEU A 480 -55.97 51.97 -77.85
C LEU A 480 -56.80 52.02 -76.55
N PRO A 481 -58.04 52.56 -76.51
CA PRO A 481 -58.78 52.71 -75.25
C PRO A 481 -59.06 51.40 -74.51
N LYS A 482 -59.05 50.26 -75.23
CA LYS A 482 -59.31 48.93 -74.67
C LYS A 482 -58.11 48.34 -73.92
N LYS A 483 -56.88 48.77 -74.27
CA LYS A 483 -55.64 48.33 -73.60
C LYS A 483 -55.48 49.00 -72.22
N GLU A 484 -55.85 50.27 -72.12
CA GLU A 484 -55.64 51.09 -70.91
C GLU A 484 -56.56 50.71 -69.73
N ASP A 485 -57.83 50.35 -69.99
CA ASP A 485 -58.77 49.84 -68.97
C ASP A 485 -58.27 48.53 -68.33
N LEU A 486 -57.81 47.59 -69.15
CA LEU A 486 -57.31 46.29 -68.69
C LEU A 486 -56.04 46.41 -67.84
N THR A 487 -55.19 47.41 -68.10
CA THR A 487 -53.97 47.67 -67.31
C THR A 487 -54.33 47.97 -65.85
N ASN A 488 -55.21 48.95 -65.63
CA ASN A 488 -55.59 49.44 -64.30
C ASN A 488 -56.27 48.37 -63.43
N ARG A 489 -56.97 47.40 -64.03
CA ARG A 489 -57.64 46.32 -63.29
C ARG A 489 -56.66 45.30 -62.73
N VAL A 490 -55.59 44.98 -63.48
CA VAL A 490 -54.54 44.04 -63.03
C VAL A 490 -53.77 44.59 -61.83
N ASP A 491 -53.47 45.89 -61.79
CA ASP A 491 -52.81 46.55 -60.65
C ASP A 491 -53.58 46.40 -59.32
N ILE A 492 -54.90 46.56 -59.36
CA ILE A 492 -55.76 46.49 -58.16
C ILE A 492 -55.79 45.07 -57.57
N ILE A 493 -55.72 44.05 -58.44
CA ILE A 493 -55.64 42.64 -58.02
C ILE A 493 -54.30 42.37 -57.35
N ASN A 494 -53.19 42.84 -57.96
CA ASN A 494 -51.85 42.58 -57.46
C ASN A 494 -51.65 43.10 -56.02
N LYS A 495 -52.07 44.36 -55.78
CA LYS A 495 -51.93 44.98 -54.45
C LYS A 495 -52.65 44.21 -53.33
N LYS A 496 -53.83 43.62 -53.61
CA LYS A 496 -54.55 42.81 -52.61
C LYS A 496 -53.83 41.52 -52.27
N LEU A 497 -53.10 40.93 -53.21
CA LEU A 497 -52.30 39.73 -52.98
C LEU A 497 -51.06 40.08 -52.13
N ASP A 498 -50.39 41.21 -52.40
CA ASP A 498 -49.26 41.69 -51.60
C ASP A 498 -49.63 41.88 -50.12
N ASP A 499 -50.78 42.51 -49.84
CA ASP A 499 -51.29 42.68 -48.47
C ASP A 499 -51.51 41.33 -47.75
N GLN A 500 -52.09 40.33 -48.45
CA GLN A 500 -52.29 38.98 -47.90
C GLN A 500 -50.98 38.21 -47.67
N VAL A 501 -49.99 38.33 -48.56
CA VAL A 501 -48.66 37.73 -48.41
C VAL A 501 -47.96 38.25 -47.15
N ASN A 502 -48.06 39.56 -46.90
CA ASN A 502 -47.43 40.20 -45.74
C ASN A 502 -48.07 39.79 -44.40
N GLU A 503 -49.39 39.66 -44.34
CA GLU A 503 -50.09 39.12 -43.15
C GLU A 503 -49.68 37.67 -42.86
N MET A 504 -49.55 36.84 -43.90
CA MET A 504 -49.20 35.43 -43.77
C MET A 504 -47.75 35.22 -43.33
N LYS A 505 -46.79 35.97 -43.91
CA LYS A 505 -45.38 35.97 -43.48
C LYS A 505 -45.22 36.36 -42.01
N ASN A 506 -45.96 37.36 -41.54
CA ASN A 506 -45.92 37.76 -40.12
C ASN A 506 -46.48 36.67 -39.19
N PHE A 507 -47.46 35.87 -39.64
CA PHE A 507 -47.96 34.74 -38.86
C PHE A 507 -46.96 33.58 -38.83
N GLU A 508 -46.32 33.27 -39.97
CA GLU A 508 -45.27 32.27 -40.10
C GLU A 508 -44.04 32.62 -39.24
N GLN A 509 -43.49 33.83 -39.36
CA GLN A 509 -42.33 34.30 -38.59
C GLN A 509 -42.57 34.19 -37.09
N LYS A 510 -43.70 34.71 -36.58
CA LYS A 510 -44.07 34.57 -35.16
C LYS A 510 -44.22 33.11 -34.71
N THR A 511 -44.53 32.18 -35.63
CA THR A 511 -44.58 30.75 -35.31
C THR A 511 -43.17 30.19 -35.15
N VAL A 512 -42.23 30.59 -36.02
CA VAL A 512 -40.81 30.22 -35.92
C VAL A 512 -40.18 30.79 -34.65
N ASP A 513 -40.40 32.07 -34.34
CA ASP A 513 -39.84 32.72 -33.15
C ASP A 513 -40.26 32.02 -31.85
N LEU A 514 -41.54 31.66 -31.72
CA LEU A 514 -42.05 30.94 -30.56
C LEU A 514 -41.63 29.47 -30.54
N GLN A 515 -41.47 28.83 -31.71
CA GLN A 515 -40.93 27.47 -31.82
C GLN A 515 -39.47 27.44 -31.38
N ASN A 516 -38.66 28.43 -31.76
CA ASN A 516 -37.27 28.58 -31.32
C ASN A 516 -37.16 28.68 -29.78
N VAL A 517 -38.04 29.45 -29.14
CA VAL A 517 -38.09 29.53 -27.65
C VAL A 517 -38.48 28.19 -27.03
N VAL A 518 -39.42 27.45 -27.64
CA VAL A 518 -39.82 26.11 -27.17
C VAL A 518 -38.70 25.09 -27.34
N ASP A 519 -37.97 25.13 -28.46
CA ASP A 519 -36.85 24.24 -28.72
C ASP A 519 -35.60 24.60 -27.91
N GLU A 520 -35.38 25.88 -27.59
CA GLU A 520 -34.37 26.32 -26.63
C GLU A 520 -34.70 25.81 -25.21
N CYS A 521 -35.95 25.91 -24.78
CA CYS A 521 -36.41 25.35 -23.51
C CYS A 521 -36.28 23.82 -23.48
N ARG A 522 -36.58 23.14 -24.61
CA ARG A 522 -36.45 21.68 -24.76
C ARG A 522 -34.98 21.23 -24.78
N GLY A 523 -34.10 21.97 -25.44
CA GLY A 523 -32.66 21.68 -25.50
C GLY A 523 -31.96 21.88 -24.16
N LYS A 524 -32.44 22.82 -23.34
CA LYS A 524 -32.00 23.00 -21.95
C LYS A 524 -32.60 21.96 -20.97
N LEU A 525 -33.69 21.30 -21.36
CA LEU A 525 -34.37 20.29 -20.53
C LEU A 525 -33.66 18.92 -20.60
N LYS A 526 -32.69 18.70 -19.72
CA LYS A 526 -32.04 17.39 -19.57
C LYS A 526 -32.94 16.41 -18.82
N THR A 527 -33.16 15.22 -19.39
CA THR A 527 -33.65 14.06 -18.65
C THR A 527 -32.48 13.46 -17.87
N ARG A 528 -32.68 13.25 -16.57
CA ARG A 528 -31.63 12.84 -15.64
C ARG A 528 -31.94 11.45 -15.11
N ASP A 529 -31.24 10.47 -15.68
CA ASP A 529 -31.45 9.04 -15.42
C ASP A 529 -30.49 8.49 -14.35
N SER A 530 -29.57 9.32 -13.82
CA SER A 530 -28.56 8.95 -12.82
C SER A 530 -28.27 10.06 -11.80
N PRO A 531 -27.73 9.73 -10.62
CA PRO A 531 -27.21 10.71 -9.67
C PRO A 531 -25.92 11.36 -10.18
N ALA A 532 -25.65 12.59 -9.73
CA ALA A 532 -24.46 13.39 -10.04
C ALA A 532 -24.23 14.42 -8.90
N SER A 533 -23.21 15.27 -9.00
CA SER A 533 -22.78 16.15 -7.89
C SER A 533 -23.88 17.08 -7.37
N ILE A 534 -23.75 17.52 -6.11
CA ILE A 534 -24.69 18.47 -5.50
C ILE A 534 -24.65 19.85 -6.16
N ASP A 535 -23.51 20.27 -6.71
CA ASP A 535 -23.38 21.53 -7.43
C ASP A 535 -24.11 21.47 -8.78
N ASP A 536 -24.00 20.34 -9.50
CA ASP A 536 -24.78 20.11 -10.73
C ASP A 536 -26.28 20.09 -10.44
N VAL A 537 -26.72 19.45 -9.34
CA VAL A 537 -28.14 19.42 -8.93
C VAL A 537 -28.64 20.82 -8.56
N THR A 538 -27.80 21.62 -7.91
CA THR A 538 -28.13 23.00 -7.54
C THR A 538 -28.24 23.88 -8.79
N LYS A 539 -27.38 23.65 -9.79
CA LYS A 539 -27.46 24.31 -11.10
C LYS A 539 -28.68 23.85 -11.91
N ASP A 540 -28.98 22.56 -11.91
CA ASP A 540 -30.19 22.00 -12.52
C ASP A 540 -31.47 22.62 -11.91
N GLU A 541 -31.50 22.89 -10.59
CA GLU A 541 -32.62 23.59 -9.92
C GLU A 541 -32.82 25.03 -10.44
N GLN A 542 -31.71 25.75 -10.63
CA GLN A 542 -31.69 27.11 -11.15
C GLN A 542 -32.10 27.15 -12.63
N ASP A 543 -31.54 26.25 -13.46
CA ASP A 543 -31.83 26.14 -14.88
C ASP A 543 -33.29 25.72 -15.12
N LEU A 544 -33.82 24.73 -14.38
CA LEU A 544 -35.24 24.36 -14.42
C LEU A 544 -36.16 25.50 -13.97
N SER A 545 -35.74 26.29 -12.97
CA SER A 545 -36.48 27.48 -12.53
C SER A 545 -36.50 28.58 -13.61
N ALA A 546 -35.38 28.78 -14.30
CA ALA A 546 -35.28 29.73 -15.42
C ALA A 546 -36.14 29.29 -16.63
N ILE A 547 -36.14 28.00 -16.97
CA ILE A 547 -37.01 27.42 -18.01
C ILE A 547 -38.49 27.64 -17.66
N LEU A 548 -38.88 27.38 -16.40
CA LEU A 548 -40.27 27.59 -15.95
C LEU A 548 -40.70 29.06 -16.09
N LEU A 549 -39.83 30.01 -15.73
CA LEU A 549 -40.08 31.45 -15.88
C LEU A 549 -40.18 31.88 -17.36
N ALA A 550 -39.32 31.34 -18.23
CA ALA A 550 -39.36 31.63 -19.67
C ALA A 550 -40.69 31.13 -20.29
N ILE A 551 -41.11 29.92 -19.94
CA ILE A 551 -42.37 29.31 -20.39
C ILE A 551 -43.59 30.08 -19.87
N ASP A 552 -43.59 30.49 -18.61
CA ASP A 552 -44.68 31.27 -18.02
C ASP A 552 -44.76 32.71 -18.55
N SER A 553 -43.72 33.19 -19.23
CA SER A 553 -43.69 34.51 -19.88
C SER A 553 -44.32 34.54 -21.28
N ILE A 554 -44.68 33.39 -21.86
CA ILE A 554 -45.27 33.33 -23.22
C ILE A 554 -46.75 33.75 -23.19
N PRO A 555 -47.18 34.78 -23.95
CA PRO A 555 -48.58 35.21 -24.00
C PRO A 555 -49.51 34.12 -24.54
N GLN A 556 -50.61 33.85 -23.81
CA GLN A 556 -51.62 32.87 -24.22
C GLN A 556 -52.34 33.25 -25.52
N GLU A 557 -52.39 34.55 -25.85
CA GLU A 557 -53.01 35.05 -27.09
C GLU A 557 -52.23 34.60 -28.34
N ASP A 558 -50.89 34.57 -28.29
CA ASP A 558 -50.05 34.11 -29.41
C ASP A 558 -50.02 32.57 -29.53
N LEU A 559 -50.27 31.83 -28.44
CA LEU A 559 -50.34 30.36 -28.43
C LEU A 559 -51.70 29.81 -28.87
N SER A 560 -52.80 30.49 -28.57
CA SER A 560 -54.18 30.05 -28.87
C SER A 560 -54.43 29.63 -30.34
N PRO A 561 -53.94 30.35 -31.38
CA PRO A 561 -54.08 29.89 -32.77
C PRO A 561 -53.11 28.76 -33.17
N ARG A 562 -52.11 28.43 -32.34
CA ARG A 562 -51.00 27.50 -32.63
C ARG A 562 -51.12 26.21 -31.81
N ASN A 563 -52.18 25.45 -32.06
CA ASN A 563 -52.58 24.28 -31.27
C ASN A 563 -51.48 23.25 -30.94
N GLN A 564 -50.51 23.03 -31.83
CA GLN A 564 -49.41 22.09 -31.58
C GLN A 564 -48.41 22.68 -30.57
N LEU A 565 -47.91 23.89 -30.86
CA LEU A 565 -47.00 24.64 -29.99
C LEU A 565 -47.58 24.83 -28.58
N ALA A 566 -48.88 25.12 -28.46
CA ALA A 566 -49.58 25.21 -27.18
C ALA A 566 -49.58 23.88 -26.39
N ARG A 567 -49.54 22.72 -27.05
CA ARG A 567 -49.38 21.42 -26.36
C ARG A 567 -47.94 21.21 -25.92
N ASP A 568 -46.97 21.52 -26.77
CA ASP A 568 -45.55 21.36 -26.47
C ASP A 568 -45.10 22.23 -25.29
N VAL A 569 -45.52 23.50 -25.25
CA VAL A 569 -45.34 24.40 -24.10
C VAL A 569 -45.89 23.80 -22.80
N ASN A 570 -47.11 23.27 -22.82
CA ASN A 570 -47.73 22.67 -21.63
C ASN A 570 -47.05 21.35 -21.20
N ASN A 571 -46.58 20.54 -22.15
CA ASN A 571 -45.89 19.29 -21.86
C ASN A 571 -44.54 19.54 -21.18
N ILE A 572 -43.74 20.47 -21.73
CA ILE A 572 -42.48 20.90 -21.11
C ILE A 572 -42.75 21.51 -19.72
N LYS A 573 -43.78 22.34 -19.57
CA LYS A 573 -44.16 22.96 -18.29
C LYS A 573 -44.43 21.94 -17.17
N GLU A 574 -45.19 20.88 -17.46
CA GLU A 574 -45.48 19.85 -16.45
C GLU A 574 -44.26 18.94 -16.19
N GLN A 575 -43.44 18.66 -17.21
CA GLN A 575 -42.19 17.92 -17.06
C GLN A 575 -41.19 18.67 -16.15
N VAL A 576 -40.98 19.97 -16.40
CA VAL A 576 -40.14 20.86 -15.58
C VAL A 576 -40.63 20.90 -14.13
N LYS A 577 -41.93 21.07 -13.89
CA LYS A 577 -42.50 21.06 -12.53
C LYS A 577 -42.25 19.73 -11.81
N GLY A 578 -42.38 18.59 -12.50
CA GLY A 578 -42.15 17.27 -11.92
C GLY A 578 -40.71 17.05 -11.49
N GLN A 579 -39.75 17.41 -12.35
CA GLN A 579 -38.32 17.35 -12.03
C GLN A 579 -37.95 18.33 -10.91
N LEU A 580 -38.39 19.59 -11.00
CA LEU A 580 -38.11 20.64 -10.02
C LEU A 580 -38.67 20.33 -8.62
N ALA A 581 -39.85 19.70 -8.54
CA ALA A 581 -40.41 19.25 -7.26
C ALA A 581 -39.59 18.12 -6.61
N THR A 582 -39.00 17.25 -7.43
CA THR A 582 -38.14 16.14 -6.97
C THR A 582 -36.80 16.68 -6.45
N VAL A 583 -36.15 17.56 -7.22
CA VAL A 583 -34.89 18.22 -6.85
C VAL A 583 -35.05 19.07 -5.57
N ARG A 584 -36.06 19.94 -5.51
CA ARG A 584 -36.33 20.79 -4.32
C ARG A 584 -36.64 20.02 -3.05
N LYS A 585 -37.08 18.76 -3.15
CA LYS A 585 -37.30 17.91 -1.98
C LYS A 585 -36.01 17.27 -1.48
N ALA A 586 -35.12 16.84 -2.38
CA ALA A 586 -33.87 16.16 -2.01
C ALA A 586 -32.78 17.16 -1.54
N LEU A 587 -32.62 18.27 -2.25
CA LEU A 587 -31.50 19.20 -2.06
C LEU A 587 -31.32 19.73 -0.61
N PRO A 588 -32.37 20.09 0.16
CA PRO A 588 -32.18 20.61 1.52
C PRO A 588 -31.60 19.58 2.50
N ASP A 589 -32.01 18.32 2.40
CA ASP A 589 -31.53 17.25 3.28
C ASP A 589 -30.08 16.87 2.91
N GLU A 590 -29.77 16.85 1.61
CA GLU A 590 -28.43 16.59 1.04
C GLU A 590 -27.40 17.67 1.40
N MET A 591 -27.78 18.95 1.36
CA MET A 591 -26.95 20.07 1.82
C MET A 591 -26.70 20.00 3.33
N LYS A 592 -27.74 19.66 4.11
CA LYS A 592 -27.65 19.56 5.56
C LYS A 592 -26.73 18.40 5.98
N ALA A 593 -26.81 17.25 5.32
CA ALA A 593 -25.93 16.12 5.60
C ALA A 593 -24.45 16.47 5.37
N ARG A 594 -24.13 17.11 4.23
CA ARG A 594 -22.76 17.60 3.93
C ARG A 594 -22.27 18.65 4.92
N GLN A 595 -23.16 19.55 5.37
CA GLN A 595 -22.82 20.52 6.41
C GLN A 595 -22.48 19.82 7.75
N GLN A 596 -23.30 18.84 8.17
CA GLN A 596 -23.04 18.07 9.40
C GLN A 596 -21.75 17.25 9.29
N GLN A 597 -21.42 16.74 8.11
CA GLN A 597 -20.19 16.00 7.85
C GLN A 597 -18.94 16.88 7.97
N ASN A 598 -18.98 18.09 7.39
CA ASN A 598 -17.87 19.05 7.52
C ASN A 598 -17.71 19.53 8.98
N GLU A 599 -18.81 19.84 9.67
CA GLU A 599 -18.76 20.21 11.10
C GLU A 599 -18.19 19.08 11.97
N LEU A 600 -18.53 17.82 11.68
CA LEU A 600 -17.94 16.65 12.34
C LEU A 600 -16.43 16.56 12.07
N LYS A 601 -16.00 16.72 10.81
CA LYS A 601 -14.58 16.66 10.42
C LYS A 601 -13.74 17.78 11.06
N ASP A 602 -14.28 19.00 11.13
CA ASP A 602 -13.65 20.14 11.82
C ASP A 602 -13.50 19.85 13.32
N ARG A 603 -14.51 19.25 13.96
CA ARG A 603 -14.46 18.90 15.38
C ARG A 603 -13.53 17.73 15.68
N LEU A 604 -13.47 16.70 14.82
CA LEU A 604 -12.50 15.62 14.94
C LEU A 604 -11.07 16.14 14.78
N SER A 605 -10.84 17.05 13.84
CA SER A 605 -9.54 17.74 13.69
C SER A 605 -9.18 18.53 14.94
N SER A 606 -10.14 19.28 15.52
CA SER A 606 -9.93 20.00 16.78
C SER A 606 -9.68 19.07 17.99
N ILE A 607 -10.19 17.84 17.97
CA ILE A 607 -9.95 16.84 19.02
C ILE A 607 -8.56 16.21 18.86
N ALA A 608 -8.12 15.89 17.65
CA ALA A 608 -6.75 15.45 17.38
C ALA A 608 -5.72 16.52 17.82
N ASP A 609 -5.99 17.79 17.49
CA ASP A 609 -5.23 18.96 17.97
C ASP A 609 -5.24 19.10 19.50
N ALA A 610 -6.31 18.67 20.17
CA ALA A 610 -6.39 18.70 21.63
C ALA A 610 -5.61 17.52 22.25
N LEU A 611 -5.73 16.31 21.71
CA LEU A 611 -5.02 15.09 22.15
C LEU A 611 -3.50 15.21 22.03
N THR A 612 -3.01 15.82 20.96
CA THR A 612 -1.58 16.11 20.75
C THR A 612 -1.04 17.18 21.71
N ARG A 613 -1.91 18.06 22.24
CA ARG A 613 -1.56 19.11 23.22
C ARG A 613 -1.77 18.70 24.68
N VAL A 614 -2.24 17.48 24.96
CA VAL A 614 -2.32 16.97 26.34
C VAL A 614 -0.90 16.79 26.89
N ASP A 615 -0.53 17.67 27.81
CA ASP A 615 0.75 17.65 28.52
C ASP A 615 0.75 16.58 29.63
N PRO A 616 1.58 15.53 29.55
CA PRO A 616 1.62 14.47 30.55
C PRO A 616 2.21 14.91 31.89
N GLU A 617 2.93 16.04 31.96
CA GLU A 617 3.52 16.53 33.22
C GLU A 617 2.46 17.10 34.18
N ASN A 618 1.39 17.72 33.64
CA ASN A 618 0.32 18.31 34.44
C ASN A 618 -0.87 17.37 34.62
N LEU A 619 -0.71 16.40 35.52
CA LEU A 619 -1.61 15.26 35.70
C LEU A 619 -3.09 15.61 35.93
N GLU A 620 -3.42 16.66 36.70
CA GLU A 620 -4.82 17.07 36.89
C GLU A 620 -5.41 17.73 35.63
N SER A 621 -4.66 18.62 34.99
CA SER A 621 -5.10 19.27 33.75
C SER A 621 -5.29 18.25 32.63
N ALA A 622 -4.37 17.29 32.50
CA ALA A 622 -4.39 16.25 31.50
C ALA A 622 -5.60 15.30 31.70
N LYS A 623 -5.87 14.86 32.94
CA LYS A 623 -7.07 14.08 33.27
C LYS A 623 -8.36 14.85 32.98
N GLN A 624 -8.41 16.14 33.30
CA GLN A 624 -9.59 16.98 32.99
C GLN A 624 -9.79 17.17 31.47
N GLN A 625 -8.71 17.37 30.70
CA GLN A 625 -8.77 17.50 29.24
C GLN A 625 -9.24 16.20 28.58
N LEU A 626 -8.65 15.05 28.94
CA LEU A 626 -9.06 13.75 28.38
C LEU A 626 -10.51 13.40 28.73
N THR A 627 -10.98 13.65 29.95
CA THR A 627 -12.42 13.42 30.28
C THR A 627 -13.36 14.34 29.50
N SER A 628 -12.92 15.54 29.09
CA SER A 628 -13.69 16.42 28.21
C SER A 628 -13.69 15.91 26.76
N ILE A 629 -12.56 15.37 26.28
CA ILE A 629 -12.39 14.82 24.93
C ILE A 629 -13.20 13.52 24.76
N ASP A 630 -13.08 12.58 25.70
CA ASP A 630 -13.85 11.31 25.77
C ASP A 630 -15.36 11.59 25.73
N ALA A 631 -15.82 12.56 26.53
CA ALA A 631 -17.22 13.00 26.54
C ALA A 631 -17.66 13.79 25.29
N GLU A 632 -16.73 14.19 24.41
CA GLU A 632 -17.02 14.79 23.11
C GLU A 632 -17.03 13.73 22.00
N LEU A 633 -16.04 12.83 21.96
CA LEU A 633 -15.97 11.70 21.04
C LEU A 633 -17.21 10.80 21.14
N GLN A 634 -17.68 10.47 22.35
CA GLN A 634 -18.94 9.73 22.53
C GLN A 634 -20.21 10.46 22.03
N LYS A 635 -20.16 11.78 21.84
CA LYS A 635 -21.25 12.54 21.21
C LYS A 635 -21.09 12.60 19.70
N LEU A 636 -19.86 12.55 19.20
CA LEU A 636 -19.53 12.56 17.77
C LEU A 636 -19.76 11.20 17.13
N SER A 637 -19.56 10.07 17.82
CA SER A 637 -19.82 8.72 17.27
C SER A 637 -21.25 8.58 16.73
N GLY A 638 -22.27 8.90 17.53
CA GLY A 638 -23.67 8.86 17.08
C GLY A 638 -24.03 9.86 15.98
N VAL A 639 -23.19 10.88 15.72
CA VAL A 639 -23.31 11.78 14.57
C VAL A 639 -22.57 11.20 13.36
N ALA A 640 -21.42 10.58 13.56
CA ALA A 640 -20.66 9.88 12.53
C ALA A 640 -21.45 8.68 11.96
N ASP A 641 -22.08 7.88 12.81
CA ASP A 641 -22.98 6.79 12.42
C ASP A 641 -24.13 7.30 11.55
N ALA A 642 -24.73 8.43 11.92
CA ALA A 642 -25.81 9.04 11.14
C ALA A 642 -25.32 9.57 9.79
N CYS A 643 -24.10 10.13 9.72
CA CYS A 643 -23.48 10.57 8.48
C CYS A 643 -23.11 9.39 7.57
N GLN A 644 -22.58 8.29 8.13
CA GLN A 644 -22.26 7.07 7.39
C GLN A 644 -23.52 6.37 6.87
N GLN A 645 -24.59 6.30 7.68
CA GLN A 645 -25.89 5.79 7.25
C GLN A 645 -26.46 6.64 6.10
N PHE A 646 -26.35 7.97 6.18
CA PHE A 646 -26.76 8.83 5.06
C PHE A 646 -25.93 8.55 3.81
N ALA A 647 -24.60 8.48 3.91
CA ALA A 647 -23.66 8.22 2.82
C ALA A 647 -23.75 6.81 2.19
N THR A 648 -24.40 5.86 2.86
CA THR A 648 -24.62 4.49 2.36
C THR A 648 -26.02 4.27 1.78
N ILE A 649 -27.00 5.12 2.10
CA ILE A 649 -28.33 5.09 1.47
C ILE A 649 -28.25 5.77 0.10
N SER A 650 -28.36 5.00 -0.99
CA SER A 650 -28.33 5.56 -2.35
C SER A 650 -29.45 6.58 -2.60
N SER A 651 -29.09 7.83 -2.90
CA SER A 651 -30.02 8.88 -3.33
C SER A 651 -30.28 8.80 -4.84
N PRO A 652 -31.54 8.88 -5.31
CA PRO A 652 -31.87 8.85 -6.74
C PRO A 652 -31.63 10.19 -7.45
N VAL A 653 -31.17 11.23 -6.74
CA VAL A 653 -30.99 12.59 -7.27
C VAL A 653 -29.53 13.04 -7.20
N VAL A 654 -28.88 12.89 -6.04
CA VAL A 654 -27.50 13.36 -5.79
C VAL A 654 -26.58 12.16 -5.60
N SER A 655 -25.36 12.20 -6.15
CA SER A 655 -24.36 11.18 -5.78
C SER A 655 -23.90 11.37 -4.33
N HIS A 656 -23.47 10.29 -3.70
CA HIS A 656 -22.89 10.25 -2.34
C HIS A 656 -21.40 9.88 -2.36
N ASP A 657 -20.76 9.88 -3.53
CA ASP A 657 -19.34 9.52 -3.68
C ASP A 657 -18.38 10.52 -3.02
N ASP A 658 -18.82 11.77 -2.83
CA ASP A 658 -18.10 12.84 -2.13
C ASP A 658 -18.22 12.75 -0.59
N LEU A 659 -19.11 11.88 -0.07
CA LEU A 659 -19.31 11.72 1.36
C LEU A 659 -18.32 10.71 1.96
N ASP A 660 -17.55 11.17 2.94
CA ASP A 660 -16.64 10.32 3.73
C ASP A 660 -17.40 9.26 4.55
N LYS A 661 -17.19 7.98 4.20
CA LYS A 661 -17.78 6.80 4.85
C LYS A 661 -16.94 6.28 6.03
N THR A 662 -15.73 6.79 6.22
CA THR A 662 -14.75 6.36 7.24
C THR A 662 -14.81 7.18 8.53
N LEU A 663 -15.74 8.14 8.65
CA LEU A 663 -15.85 9.01 9.81
C LEU A 663 -16.05 8.27 11.15
N PRO A 664 -16.83 7.17 11.24
CA PRO A 664 -16.86 6.35 12.46
C PRO A 664 -15.49 5.75 12.79
N GLU A 665 -14.75 5.25 11.79
CA GLU A 665 -13.40 4.70 11.96
C GLU A 665 -12.40 5.77 12.44
N GLN A 666 -12.55 7.02 11.98
CA GLN A 666 -11.79 8.17 12.46
C GLN A 666 -12.12 8.53 13.92
N VAL A 667 -13.41 8.44 14.32
CA VAL A 667 -13.83 8.58 15.73
C VAL A 667 -13.23 7.48 16.58
N ASP A 668 -13.31 6.21 16.16
CA ASP A 668 -12.80 5.05 16.88
C ASP A 668 -11.27 5.10 17.04
N LYS A 669 -10.56 5.57 16.00
CA LYS A 669 -9.10 5.80 16.07
C LYS A 669 -8.74 6.86 17.12
N LEU A 670 -9.44 7.99 17.13
CA LEU A 670 -9.22 9.06 18.13
C LEU A 670 -9.66 8.64 19.54
N GLN A 671 -10.69 7.81 19.67
CA GLN A 671 -11.10 7.21 20.93
C GLN A 671 -10.01 6.28 21.46
N LYS A 672 -9.43 5.43 20.61
CA LYS A 672 -8.30 4.56 20.97
C LYS A 672 -7.08 5.37 21.43
N GLU A 673 -6.70 6.43 20.69
CA GLU A 673 -5.60 7.33 21.08
C GLU A 673 -5.89 8.07 22.40
N CYS A 674 -7.15 8.45 22.64
CA CYS A 674 -7.60 9.04 23.90
C CYS A 674 -7.48 8.05 25.07
N ASP A 675 -7.90 6.80 24.89
CA ASP A 675 -7.80 5.76 25.93
C ASP A 675 -6.36 5.27 26.17
N GLU A 676 -5.50 5.27 25.13
CA GLU A 676 -4.05 5.07 25.25
C GLU A 676 -3.41 6.18 26.09
N LYS A 677 -3.61 7.46 25.75
CA LYS A 677 -3.11 8.60 26.55
C LYS A 677 -3.63 8.61 27.99
N LYS A 678 -4.88 8.17 28.20
CA LYS A 678 -5.52 8.04 29.53
C LYS A 678 -4.86 6.94 30.36
N LYS A 679 -4.46 5.83 29.73
CA LYS A 679 -3.65 4.77 30.33
C LYS A 679 -2.25 5.29 30.69
N ASP A 680 -1.58 6.00 29.79
CA ASP A 680 -0.23 6.54 30.03
C ASP A 680 -0.20 7.51 31.21
N ILE A 681 -1.15 8.45 31.28
CA ILE A 681 -1.27 9.39 32.41
C ILE A 681 -1.60 8.67 33.73
N GLU A 682 -2.35 7.58 33.69
CA GLU A 682 -2.61 6.76 34.89
C GLU A 682 -1.36 5.95 35.30
N GLN A 683 -0.56 5.46 34.36
CA GLN A 683 0.74 4.85 34.64
C GLN A 683 1.74 5.87 35.25
N ILE A 684 1.81 7.09 34.70
CA ILE A 684 2.61 8.20 35.25
C ILE A 684 2.14 8.59 36.65
N ALA A 685 0.82 8.58 36.90
CA ALA A 685 0.25 8.84 38.24
C ALA A 685 0.72 7.82 39.28
N GLN A 686 0.70 6.53 38.90
CA GLN A 686 1.12 5.42 39.76
C GLN A 686 2.64 5.42 39.96
N LEU A 687 3.43 5.70 38.91
CA LEU A 687 4.88 5.86 39.00
C LEU A 687 5.27 7.00 39.96
N ASN A 688 4.66 8.18 39.84
CA ASN A 688 4.90 9.33 40.72
C ASN A 688 4.51 9.07 42.18
N ALA A 689 3.58 8.15 42.45
CA ALA A 689 3.22 7.73 43.81
C ALA A 689 4.23 6.74 44.40
N VAL A 690 4.72 5.79 43.60
CA VAL A 690 5.56 4.66 44.07
C VAL A 690 7.06 4.98 44.09
N ALA A 691 7.56 5.74 43.11
CA ALA A 691 9.00 6.04 42.98
C ALA A 691 9.63 6.71 44.22
N PRO A 692 9.00 7.69 44.90
CA PRO A 692 9.58 8.30 46.09
C PRO A 692 9.74 7.32 47.26
N GLU A 693 8.80 6.38 47.44
CA GLU A 693 8.88 5.37 48.50
C GLU A 693 9.98 4.34 48.23
N ILE A 694 10.11 3.88 46.97
CA ILE A 694 11.19 2.97 46.59
C ILE A 694 12.55 3.62 46.80
N LEU A 695 12.74 4.88 46.37
CA LEU A 695 14.00 5.61 46.58
C LEU A 695 14.37 5.77 48.06
N LEU A 696 13.39 5.99 48.94
CA LEU A 696 13.61 6.02 50.40
C LEU A 696 14.04 4.66 50.96
N ILE A 697 13.50 3.56 50.43
CA ILE A 697 13.94 2.21 50.79
C ILE A 697 15.37 1.96 50.28
N SER A 698 15.67 2.27 49.01
CA SER A 698 17.02 2.17 48.43
C SER A 698 18.06 2.94 49.24
N GLU A 699 17.76 4.19 49.60
CA GLU A 699 18.66 5.03 50.42
C GLU A 699 18.86 4.42 51.81
N SER A 700 17.79 3.91 52.44
CA SER A 700 17.88 3.24 53.74
C SER A 700 18.73 1.95 53.68
N LEU A 701 18.64 1.17 52.60
CA LEU A 701 19.46 -0.03 52.37
C LEU A 701 20.93 0.31 52.06
N GLN A 702 21.19 1.45 51.42
CA GLN A 702 22.55 1.94 51.20
C GLN A 702 23.22 2.41 52.50
N GLN A 703 22.43 2.86 53.49
CA GLN A 703 22.91 3.27 54.81
C GLN A 703 23.08 2.11 55.82
N GLN A 704 22.58 0.90 55.52
CA GLN A 704 22.75 -0.28 56.38
C GLN A 704 24.20 -0.81 56.28
N PRO A 705 24.87 -1.13 57.40
CA PRO A 705 26.22 -1.68 57.40
C PRO A 705 26.24 -3.09 56.79
N GLU A 706 27.33 -3.40 56.09
CA GLU A 706 27.54 -4.70 55.43
C GLU A 706 28.13 -5.76 56.37
N GLU A 707 28.58 -5.33 57.55
CA GLU A 707 28.99 -6.15 58.69
C GLU A 707 27.77 -6.45 59.57
N ILE A 708 27.59 -7.72 59.93
CA ILE A 708 26.51 -8.17 60.81
C ILE A 708 26.82 -7.75 62.26
N PRO A 709 25.85 -7.17 63.01
CA PRO A 709 26.03 -6.88 64.43
C PRO A 709 26.46 -8.12 65.21
N GLN A 710 27.39 -7.97 66.15
CA GLN A 710 27.90 -9.13 66.91
C GLN A 710 26.96 -9.60 68.03
N ASN A 711 26.04 -8.76 68.52
CA ASN A 711 25.14 -9.09 69.63
C ASN A 711 23.81 -9.67 69.12
N LEU A 712 23.36 -10.80 69.67
CA LEU A 712 22.12 -11.47 69.28
C LEU A 712 20.87 -10.57 69.33
N ASN A 713 20.76 -9.67 70.31
CA ASN A 713 19.64 -8.74 70.44
C ASN A 713 19.64 -7.68 69.32
N ASP A 714 20.82 -7.20 68.92
CA ASP A 714 20.96 -6.23 67.84
C ASP A 714 20.74 -6.90 66.47
N GLN A 715 21.23 -8.14 66.31
CA GLN A 715 20.91 -9.00 65.15
C GLN A 715 19.39 -9.20 65.01
N GLN A 716 18.69 -9.50 66.10
CA GLN A 716 17.24 -9.71 66.10
C GLN A 716 16.47 -8.43 65.73
N SER A 717 16.91 -7.26 66.21
CA SER A 717 16.32 -5.96 65.83
C SER A 717 16.56 -5.63 64.36
N VAL A 718 17.74 -5.91 63.81
CA VAL A 718 18.04 -5.68 62.39
C VAL A 718 17.25 -6.66 61.50
N LEU A 719 17.04 -7.91 61.95
CA LEU A 719 16.24 -8.89 61.22
C LEU A 719 14.77 -8.44 61.07
N GLU A 720 14.16 -7.91 62.14
CA GLU A 720 12.80 -7.36 62.08
C GLU A 720 12.71 -6.12 61.17
N GLU A 721 13.72 -5.24 61.20
CA GLU A 721 13.78 -4.07 60.32
C GLU A 721 13.96 -4.44 58.83
N LEU A 722 14.81 -5.43 58.52
CA LEU A 722 15.03 -5.88 57.15
C LEU A 722 13.83 -6.67 56.60
N GLU A 723 13.21 -7.54 57.40
CA GLU A 723 12.03 -8.32 56.97
C GLU A 723 10.81 -7.41 56.73
N THR A 724 10.61 -6.37 57.56
CA THR A 724 9.56 -5.37 57.33
C THR A 724 9.83 -4.50 56.09
N LYS A 725 11.09 -4.12 55.83
CA LYS A 725 11.48 -3.43 54.57
C LYS A 725 11.28 -4.29 53.34
N LYS A 726 11.66 -5.58 53.39
CA LYS A 726 11.40 -6.58 52.35
C LYS A 726 9.91 -6.67 52.03
N GLN A 727 9.06 -6.88 53.04
CA GLN A 727 7.61 -6.93 52.83
C GLN A 727 7.06 -5.61 52.24
N ARG A 728 7.57 -4.45 52.66
CA ARG A 728 7.15 -3.16 52.08
C ARG A 728 7.58 -3.04 50.62
N LEU A 729 8.81 -3.44 50.28
CA LEU A 729 9.35 -3.38 48.92
C LEU A 729 8.65 -4.37 47.99
N GLU A 730 8.39 -5.61 48.44
CA GLU A 730 7.61 -6.62 47.70
C GLU A 730 6.20 -6.11 47.36
N ASN A 731 5.52 -5.47 48.33
CA ASN A 731 4.21 -4.84 48.07
C ASN A 731 4.29 -3.66 47.07
N LEU A 732 5.35 -2.84 47.12
CA LEU A 732 5.52 -1.73 46.18
C LEU A 732 5.82 -2.22 44.76
N ILE A 733 6.65 -3.27 44.61
CA ILE A 733 6.97 -3.89 43.30
C ILE A 733 5.70 -4.38 42.60
N GLN A 734 4.77 -5.00 43.32
CA GLN A 734 3.48 -5.45 42.78
C GLN A 734 2.56 -4.31 42.30
N THR A 735 2.88 -3.06 42.64
CA THR A 735 2.12 -1.86 42.20
C THR A 735 2.78 -1.09 41.06
N ILE A 736 3.96 -1.51 40.57
CA ILE A 736 4.66 -0.84 39.45
C ILE A 736 4.02 -1.27 38.10
N PRO A 737 3.47 -0.34 37.29
CA PRO A 737 2.94 -0.66 35.97
C PRO A 737 3.99 -1.27 35.03
N ALA A 738 3.55 -2.02 34.01
CA ALA A 738 4.44 -2.46 32.93
C ALA A 738 4.63 -1.36 31.87
N GLY A 739 5.88 -0.96 31.65
CA GLY A 739 6.32 -0.01 30.64
C GLY A 739 7.85 0.18 30.68
N GLU A 740 8.41 0.73 29.62
CA GLU A 740 9.87 0.94 29.50
C GLU A 740 10.38 1.99 30.51
N ALA A 741 9.62 3.07 30.71
CA ALA A 741 9.93 4.10 31.71
C ALA A 741 9.77 3.65 33.18
N THR A 742 9.13 2.51 33.44
CA THR A 742 9.02 1.92 34.79
C THR A 742 10.03 0.81 35.04
N GLU A 743 10.73 0.36 34.00
CA GLU A 743 11.66 -0.77 34.04
C GLU A 743 12.92 -0.43 34.85
N GLU A 744 13.48 0.78 34.75
CA GLU A 744 14.61 1.20 35.61
C GLU A 744 14.26 1.11 37.11
N LEU A 745 13.05 1.54 37.49
CA LEU A 745 12.55 1.49 38.87
C LEU A 745 12.28 0.06 39.32
N ARG A 746 11.81 -0.81 38.41
CA ARG A 746 11.64 -2.24 38.65
C ARG A 746 12.98 -2.95 38.84
N GLN A 747 13.96 -2.71 37.98
CA GLN A 747 15.29 -3.31 38.08
C GLN A 747 15.99 -2.86 39.37
N ARG A 748 15.90 -1.57 39.71
CA ARG A 748 16.44 -1.04 40.97
C ARG A 748 15.77 -1.66 42.19
N SER A 749 14.44 -1.75 42.22
CA SER A 749 13.72 -2.38 43.34
C SER A 749 13.94 -3.89 43.40
N ALA A 750 14.12 -4.59 42.28
CA ALA A 750 14.51 -6.00 42.24
C ALA A 750 15.94 -6.23 42.75
N TRP A 751 16.89 -5.34 42.42
CA TRP A 751 18.25 -5.36 42.97
C TRP A 751 18.27 -5.11 44.48
N ASP A 752 17.55 -4.08 44.94
CA ASP A 752 17.36 -3.79 46.37
C ASP A 752 16.70 -4.98 47.11
N LEU A 753 15.75 -5.67 46.48
CA LEU A 753 15.12 -6.87 47.02
C LEU A 753 16.07 -8.07 47.09
N SER A 754 16.93 -8.26 46.09
CA SER A 754 18.00 -9.28 46.14
C SER A 754 18.95 -9.00 47.29
N ARG A 755 19.46 -7.76 47.37
CA ARG A 755 20.35 -7.33 48.46
C ARG A 755 19.72 -7.48 49.84
N LEU A 756 18.41 -7.22 49.98
CA LEU A 756 17.64 -7.49 51.18
C LEU A 756 17.61 -8.98 51.54
N LYS A 757 17.36 -9.86 50.56
CA LYS A 757 17.36 -11.31 50.76
C LYS A 757 18.74 -11.84 51.13
N ASP A 758 19.81 -11.31 50.53
CA ASP A 758 21.19 -11.68 50.82
C ASP A 758 21.62 -11.24 52.23
N LEU A 759 21.23 -10.03 52.66
CA LEU A 759 21.45 -9.55 54.03
C LEU A 759 20.66 -10.37 55.05
N LEU A 760 19.39 -10.67 54.77
CA LEU A 760 18.55 -11.53 55.63
C LEU A 760 19.11 -12.95 55.73
N LYS A 761 19.61 -13.53 54.62
CA LYS A 761 20.25 -14.84 54.62
C LYS A 761 21.53 -14.83 55.47
N ARG A 762 22.48 -13.93 55.19
CA ARG A 762 23.75 -13.84 55.96
C ARG A 762 23.48 -13.61 57.45
N LEU A 763 22.48 -12.80 57.79
CA LEU A 763 22.06 -12.56 59.18
C LEU A 763 21.42 -13.80 59.81
N GLY A 764 20.57 -14.52 59.06
CA GLY A 764 19.96 -15.78 59.49
C GLY A 764 20.99 -16.89 59.73
N ASP A 765 21.95 -17.04 58.81
CA ASP A 765 23.09 -17.97 58.93
C ASP A 765 23.90 -17.62 60.21
N SER A 766 24.27 -16.35 60.40
CA SER A 766 25.01 -15.89 61.58
C SER A 766 24.26 -16.09 62.90
N VAL A 767 22.94 -15.83 62.94
CA VAL A 767 22.10 -16.09 64.11
C VAL A 767 21.98 -17.60 64.36
N GLY A 768 21.88 -18.41 63.31
CA GLY A 768 21.84 -19.87 63.38
C GLY A 768 23.13 -20.46 63.96
N ASP A 769 24.28 -20.05 63.44
CA ASP A 769 25.60 -20.45 63.93
C ASP A 769 25.77 -20.05 65.40
N LYS A 770 25.35 -18.83 65.78
CA LYS A 770 25.46 -18.36 67.16
C LYS A 770 24.54 -19.13 68.11
N LEU A 771 23.31 -19.45 67.70
CA LEU A 771 22.40 -20.30 68.47
C LEU A 771 22.93 -21.73 68.60
N ALA A 772 23.59 -22.27 67.57
CA ALA A 772 24.23 -23.58 67.62
C ALA A 772 25.43 -23.58 68.58
N ALA A 773 26.31 -22.58 68.52
CA ALA A 773 27.43 -22.39 69.44
C ALA A 773 26.94 -22.23 70.89
N LEU A 774 25.92 -21.42 71.13
CA LEU A 774 25.28 -21.25 72.43
C LEU A 774 24.64 -22.54 72.95
N ALA A 775 23.98 -23.33 72.10
CA ALA A 775 23.40 -24.62 72.49
C ALA A 775 24.49 -25.63 72.86
N ALA A 776 25.54 -25.75 72.04
CA ALA A 776 26.67 -26.65 72.28
C ALA A 776 27.45 -26.26 73.56
N PHE A 777 27.71 -24.96 73.76
CA PHE A 777 28.31 -24.46 75.00
C PHE A 777 27.43 -24.73 76.23
N ASN A 778 26.11 -24.54 76.14
CA ASN A 778 25.21 -24.84 77.27
C ASN A 778 25.17 -26.34 77.63
N VAL A 779 25.24 -27.24 76.64
CA VAL A 779 25.36 -28.68 76.88
C VAL A 779 26.70 -29.01 77.54
N ALA A 780 27.81 -28.48 77.02
CA ALA A 780 29.15 -28.71 77.58
C ALA A 780 29.31 -28.10 78.98
N ARG A 781 28.76 -26.91 79.23
CA ARG A 781 28.69 -26.29 80.55
C ARG A 781 27.94 -27.17 81.54
N LYS A 782 26.77 -27.68 81.15
CA LYS A 782 25.97 -28.52 82.03
C LYS A 782 26.68 -29.84 82.37
N ASP A 783 27.25 -30.51 81.36
CA ASP A 783 28.06 -31.72 81.58
C ASP A 783 29.26 -31.43 82.51
N ALA A 784 29.91 -30.29 82.34
CA ALA A 784 30.99 -29.84 83.23
C ALA A 784 30.54 -29.52 84.65
N GLU A 785 29.40 -28.87 84.83
CA GLU A 785 28.83 -28.58 86.15
C GLU A 785 28.37 -29.86 86.85
N ASP A 786 27.73 -30.79 86.13
CA ASP A 786 27.33 -32.10 86.65
C ASP A 786 28.55 -32.95 87.03
N GLN A 787 29.60 -32.99 86.19
CA GLN A 787 30.87 -33.69 86.51
C GLN A 787 31.64 -33.05 87.67
N LEU A 788 31.74 -31.71 87.71
CA LEU A 788 32.32 -31.00 88.84
C LEU A 788 31.53 -31.28 90.13
N LEU A 789 30.20 -31.30 90.09
CA LEU A 789 29.36 -31.62 91.25
C LEU A 789 29.63 -33.05 91.76
N MET A 790 29.83 -34.03 90.87
CA MET A 790 30.21 -35.39 91.23
C MET A 790 31.61 -35.45 91.86
N ILE A 791 32.59 -34.73 91.31
CA ILE A 791 33.98 -34.69 91.82
C ILE A 791 34.09 -33.98 93.17
N THR A 792 33.32 -32.90 93.37
CA THR A 792 33.34 -32.03 94.56
C THR A 792 32.37 -32.48 95.66
N SER A 793 31.57 -33.53 95.44
CA SER A 793 30.62 -34.03 96.43
C SER A 793 31.34 -34.61 97.67
N PRO A 794 30.92 -34.24 98.90
CA PRO A 794 31.61 -34.66 100.12
C PRO A 794 31.25 -36.09 100.53
N GLU A 795 31.77 -37.09 99.82
CA GLU A 795 31.79 -38.47 100.31
C GLU A 795 32.80 -38.59 101.47
N SER A 796 32.35 -39.20 102.57
CA SER A 796 33.04 -39.11 103.88
C SER A 796 34.15 -40.15 104.11
N ASP A 797 34.59 -40.85 103.07
CA ASP A 797 35.66 -41.85 103.11
C ASP A 797 36.89 -41.35 102.35
N ALA A 798 38.08 -41.74 102.82
CA ALA A 798 39.35 -41.28 102.25
C ALA A 798 39.55 -41.85 100.84
N LYS A 799 39.30 -41.04 99.80
CA LYS A 799 39.57 -41.35 98.38
C LYS A 799 40.95 -41.99 98.22
N THR A 800 41.04 -43.08 97.46
CA THR A 800 42.32 -43.76 97.23
C THR A 800 43.16 -42.98 96.21
N PRO A 801 44.50 -43.21 96.13
CA PRO A 801 45.34 -42.56 95.13
C PRO A 801 44.91 -42.84 93.68
N GLU A 802 44.27 -43.98 93.42
CA GLU A 802 43.72 -44.34 92.12
C GLU A 802 42.48 -43.49 91.77
N ASP A 803 41.62 -43.21 92.76
CA ASP A 803 40.43 -42.36 92.60
C ASP A 803 40.81 -40.91 92.35
N LEU A 804 41.77 -40.37 93.12
CA LEU A 804 42.28 -39.00 92.93
C LEU A 804 42.88 -38.80 91.53
N ARG A 805 43.61 -39.80 91.03
CA ARG A 805 44.18 -39.76 89.66
C ARG A 805 43.09 -39.85 88.59
N LYS A 806 42.03 -40.62 88.83
CA LYS A 806 40.89 -40.72 87.91
C LYS A 806 40.08 -39.41 87.88
N ASP A 807 39.92 -38.75 89.02
CA ASP A 807 39.31 -37.41 89.11
C ASP A 807 40.19 -36.38 88.38
N GLU A 808 41.52 -36.41 88.57
CA GLU A 808 42.49 -35.54 87.88
C GLU A 808 42.48 -35.74 86.34
N ASP A 809 42.48 -36.98 85.87
CA ASP A 809 42.32 -37.33 84.44
C ASP A 809 40.96 -36.88 83.88
N SER A 810 39.90 -36.84 84.71
CA SER A 810 38.57 -36.38 84.30
C SER A 810 38.51 -34.85 84.21
N LEU A 811 39.11 -34.14 85.17
CA LEU A 811 39.26 -32.68 85.15
C LEU A 811 40.10 -32.21 83.94
N GLU A 812 41.16 -32.93 83.56
CA GLU A 812 41.96 -32.57 82.39
C GLU A 812 41.20 -32.82 81.07
N ARG A 813 40.37 -33.87 80.97
CA ARG A 813 39.46 -34.06 79.83
C ARG A 813 38.40 -32.97 79.75
N LEU A 814 37.82 -32.60 80.90
CA LEU A 814 36.80 -31.54 80.98
C LEU A 814 37.37 -30.18 80.58
N ARG A 815 38.59 -29.87 81.06
CA ARG A 815 39.37 -28.72 80.63
C ARG A 815 39.62 -28.73 79.12
N GLN A 816 40.07 -29.85 78.53
CA GLN A 816 40.28 -29.95 77.09
C GLN A 816 38.97 -29.75 76.31
N SER A 817 37.86 -30.35 76.77
CA SER A 817 36.54 -30.19 76.16
C SER A 817 36.08 -28.72 76.13
N ILE A 818 36.16 -28.01 77.25
CA ILE A 818 35.71 -26.59 77.31
C ILE A 818 36.68 -25.65 76.60
N THR A 819 37.99 -25.94 76.60
CA THR A 819 39.00 -25.13 75.88
C THR A 819 38.91 -25.32 74.36
N GLN A 820 38.22 -26.35 73.86
CA GLN A 820 38.00 -26.56 72.43
C GLN A 820 36.85 -25.70 71.86
N PHE A 821 36.02 -25.09 72.69
CA PHE A 821 35.03 -24.11 72.24
C PHE A 821 35.72 -22.78 71.95
N ASP A 822 35.55 -22.25 70.73
CA ASP A 822 35.96 -20.89 70.47
C ASP A 822 35.05 -19.92 71.22
N SER A 823 35.66 -19.05 72.01
CA SER A 823 34.94 -18.02 72.75
C SER A 823 34.40 -16.93 71.83
N SER A 824 34.94 -16.73 70.62
CA SER A 824 34.47 -15.69 69.69
C SER A 824 32.99 -15.79 69.33
N ASP A 825 32.48 -17.01 69.31
CA ASP A 825 31.15 -17.34 68.76
C ASP A 825 30.05 -17.22 69.82
N LEU A 826 30.43 -16.89 71.07
CA LEU A 826 29.53 -16.68 72.19
C LEU A 826 29.23 -15.18 72.38
N ASP A 827 28.02 -14.87 72.83
CA ASP A 827 27.66 -13.53 73.30
C ASP A 827 28.48 -13.12 74.54
N ASP A 828 28.58 -11.80 74.77
CA ASP A 828 29.42 -11.19 75.81
C ASP A 828 29.23 -11.79 77.21
N GLU A 829 27.99 -12.03 77.62
CA GLU A 829 27.66 -12.59 78.94
C GLU A 829 28.08 -14.08 79.03
N GLN A 830 27.91 -14.84 77.96
CA GLN A 830 28.27 -16.26 77.86
C GLN A 830 29.78 -16.46 77.70
N ARG A 831 30.51 -15.50 77.11
CA ARG A 831 31.98 -15.44 77.14
C ARG A 831 32.51 -15.27 78.56
N ASP A 832 31.89 -14.38 79.34
CA ASP A 832 32.22 -14.21 80.76
C ASP A 832 31.87 -15.47 81.58
N GLU A 833 30.80 -16.20 81.26
CA GLU A 833 30.48 -17.50 81.86
C GLU A 833 31.49 -18.60 81.47
N HIS A 834 31.92 -18.69 80.21
CA HIS A 834 32.93 -19.63 79.73
C HIS A 834 34.27 -19.42 80.44
N ALA A 835 34.71 -18.17 80.57
CA ALA A 835 35.91 -17.81 81.32
C ALA A 835 35.80 -18.19 82.81
N GLN A 836 34.67 -17.91 83.46
CA GLN A 836 34.43 -18.28 84.86
C GLN A 836 34.41 -19.80 85.08
N LEU A 837 33.86 -20.56 84.12
CA LEU A 837 33.82 -22.03 84.18
C LEU A 837 35.23 -22.63 84.03
N LEU A 838 36.04 -22.11 83.11
CA LEU A 838 37.45 -22.48 82.97
C LEU A 838 38.25 -22.19 84.24
N ASP A 839 38.14 -20.98 84.81
CA ASP A 839 38.81 -20.60 86.06
C ASP A 839 38.41 -21.53 87.23
N ARG A 840 37.14 -21.94 87.29
CA ARG A 840 36.65 -22.90 88.30
C ARG A 840 37.27 -24.28 88.12
N ILE A 841 37.36 -24.79 86.89
CA ILE A 841 38.02 -26.07 86.58
C ILE A 841 39.52 -26.01 86.91
N PHE A 842 40.20 -24.91 86.57
CA PHE A 842 41.61 -24.69 86.93
C PHE A 842 41.81 -24.67 88.46
N SER A 843 40.91 -24.02 89.22
CA SER A 843 41.00 -23.95 90.68
C SER A 843 40.78 -25.32 91.34
N GLU A 844 39.80 -26.11 90.88
CA GLU A 844 39.58 -27.48 91.36
C GLU A 844 40.78 -28.39 91.01
N LYS A 845 41.27 -28.33 89.77
CA LYS A 845 42.43 -29.13 89.36
C LYS A 845 43.68 -28.80 90.18
N ALA A 846 43.96 -27.51 90.44
CA ALA A 846 45.08 -27.09 91.27
C ALA A 846 44.96 -27.60 92.73
N ALA A 847 43.73 -27.71 93.26
CA ALA A 847 43.49 -28.32 94.58
C ALA A 847 43.76 -29.83 94.58
N TYR A 848 43.42 -30.54 93.50
CA TYR A 848 43.73 -31.96 93.31
C TYR A 848 45.23 -32.23 93.12
N GLU A 849 45.91 -31.50 92.23
CA GLU A 849 47.37 -31.60 92.02
C GLU A 849 48.15 -31.35 93.34
N HIS A 850 47.70 -30.40 94.16
CA HIS A 850 48.28 -30.14 95.48
C HIS A 850 48.04 -31.29 96.49
N CYS A 851 47.05 -32.16 96.26
CA CYS A 851 46.84 -33.39 97.04
C CYS A 851 47.73 -34.55 96.54
N THR A 852 47.94 -34.70 95.23
CA THR A 852 48.77 -35.79 94.66
C THR A 852 50.28 -35.62 94.90
N VAL A 853 50.79 -34.38 95.03
CA VAL A 853 52.24 -34.08 95.11
C VAL A 853 52.93 -34.52 96.43
N LEU A 854 52.20 -34.99 97.45
CA LEU A 854 52.81 -35.41 98.73
C LEU A 854 53.51 -36.79 98.72
N GLN A 855 53.53 -37.54 97.62
CA GLN A 855 54.28 -38.82 97.50
C GLN A 855 55.09 -38.94 96.17
N MET A 856 56.42 -38.84 96.30
CA MET A 856 57.48 -38.92 95.27
C MET A 856 57.81 -40.38 94.79
N PRO A 857 58.75 -40.64 93.83
CA PRO A 857 59.30 -39.85 92.69
C PRO A 857 59.46 -40.58 91.31
N ALA A 858 59.88 -39.79 90.30
CA ALA A 858 60.37 -40.07 88.94
C ALA A 858 61.19 -41.34 88.59
N ALA A 859 61.08 -41.82 87.32
CA ALA A 859 62.20 -41.93 86.34
C ALA A 859 61.86 -42.50 84.92
N SER A 860 62.49 -41.90 83.89
CA SER A 860 62.97 -42.47 82.59
C SER A 860 62.04 -42.75 81.38
N MET A 861 62.48 -42.26 80.19
CA MET A 861 62.05 -42.68 78.84
C MET A 861 62.76 -43.96 78.36
N PRO A 862 62.40 -44.52 77.18
CA PRO A 862 63.24 -44.26 75.98
C PRO A 862 62.49 -44.06 74.63
N THR A 863 63.25 -43.72 73.60
CA THR A 863 62.88 -43.33 72.21
C THR A 863 63.19 -44.42 71.15
N ALA A 864 62.79 -44.14 69.89
CA ALA A 864 63.09 -44.80 68.59
C ALA A 864 61.87 -45.52 67.96
N GLU A 865 61.70 -45.62 66.64
CA GLU A 865 62.65 -45.42 65.53
C GLU A 865 61.93 -45.02 64.21
N VAL A 866 62.62 -44.34 63.28
CA VAL A 866 62.11 -43.96 61.95
C VAL A 866 62.66 -44.93 60.89
N SER A 867 61.84 -45.33 59.91
CA SER A 867 62.26 -46.16 58.77
C SER A 867 61.82 -45.55 57.44
N SER A 868 62.72 -44.81 56.80
CA SER A 868 62.58 -44.37 55.41
C SER A 868 62.79 -45.54 54.44
N ILE A 869 61.96 -45.64 53.39
CA ILE A 869 62.20 -46.51 52.24
C ILE A 869 62.02 -45.66 50.99
N GLU A 870 63.13 -45.40 50.29
CA GLU A 870 63.12 -44.77 48.95
C GLU A 870 62.85 -45.84 47.88
N VAL A 871 61.94 -45.54 46.95
CA VAL A 871 61.71 -46.26 45.69
C VAL A 871 61.59 -45.17 44.60
N PRO A 872 62.18 -45.35 43.39
CA PRO A 872 62.60 -44.21 42.60
C PRO A 872 61.46 -43.57 41.81
N ILE A 873 61.00 -42.42 42.29
CA ILE A 873 60.34 -41.40 41.46
C ILE A 873 61.44 -40.56 40.81
N GLY A 874 61.23 -40.09 39.57
CA GLY A 874 62.14 -39.13 38.94
C GLY A 874 62.40 -37.95 39.89
N SER A 875 63.66 -37.54 40.01
CA SER A 875 64.12 -36.53 40.98
C SER A 875 63.23 -35.29 40.95
N SER A 876 62.98 -34.63 42.09
CA SER A 876 62.14 -33.41 42.14
C SER A 876 62.47 -32.46 40.99
N ASN A 877 63.76 -32.14 40.83
CA ASN A 877 64.32 -31.33 39.75
C ASN A 877 63.91 -31.70 38.31
N GLU A 878 63.43 -32.92 38.01
CA GLU A 878 62.91 -33.28 36.68
C GLU A 878 61.41 -32.99 36.56
N PHE A 879 60.63 -33.22 37.62
CA PHE A 879 59.22 -32.83 37.69
C PHE A 879 59.09 -31.30 37.70
N ASP A 880 59.82 -30.63 38.60
CA ASP A 880 59.84 -29.17 38.75
C ASP A 880 60.31 -28.50 37.45
N LYS A 881 61.25 -29.13 36.73
CA LYS A 881 61.67 -28.67 35.40
C LYS A 881 60.58 -28.86 34.35
N ARG A 882 59.90 -30.00 34.29
CA ARG A 882 58.80 -30.22 33.31
C ARG A 882 57.62 -29.27 33.57
N VAL A 883 57.30 -29.00 34.83
CA VAL A 883 56.33 -27.96 35.22
C VAL A 883 56.77 -26.59 34.70
N GLN A 884 58.05 -26.21 34.87
CA GLN A 884 58.58 -24.96 34.34
C GLN A 884 58.61 -24.93 32.80
N ASP A 885 58.96 -26.04 32.13
CA ASP A 885 58.98 -26.14 30.66
C ASP A 885 57.56 -25.94 30.07
N VAL A 886 56.49 -26.34 30.78
CA VAL A 886 55.09 -26.06 30.39
C VAL A 886 54.70 -24.61 30.70
N LEU A 887 55.03 -24.08 31.90
CA LEU A 887 54.78 -22.68 32.27
C LEU A 887 55.45 -21.70 31.29
N ASP A 888 56.72 -21.92 30.95
CA ASP A 888 57.48 -21.07 30.01
C ASP A 888 56.82 -21.04 28.63
N VAL A 889 56.19 -22.14 28.19
CA VAL A 889 55.42 -22.18 26.93
C VAL A 889 54.08 -21.47 27.08
N THR A 890 53.31 -21.73 28.15
CA THR A 890 52.02 -21.07 28.40
C THR A 890 52.18 -19.55 28.47
N THR A 891 53.13 -19.03 29.25
CA THR A 891 53.42 -17.60 29.33
C THR A 891 54.00 -17.03 28.03
N SER A 892 54.76 -17.82 27.26
CA SER A 892 55.15 -17.39 25.91
C SER A 892 53.98 -17.30 24.92
N VAL A 893 52.85 -17.96 25.19
CA VAL A 893 51.62 -17.83 24.39
C VAL A 893 50.76 -16.67 24.89
N GLU A 894 50.65 -16.46 26.21
CA GLU A 894 49.99 -15.28 26.80
C GLU A 894 50.56 -13.97 26.23
N VAL A 895 51.89 -13.85 26.14
CA VAL A 895 52.56 -12.68 25.54
C VAL A 895 52.21 -12.46 24.06
N ILE A 896 51.83 -13.50 23.32
CA ILE A 896 51.39 -13.39 21.91
C ILE A 896 49.89 -13.02 21.83
N LEU A 897 49.10 -13.35 22.86
CA LEU A 897 47.68 -12.96 22.97
C LEU A 897 47.49 -11.51 23.43
N ASP A 898 48.41 -11.00 24.26
CA ASP A 898 48.43 -9.61 24.74
C ASP A 898 48.88 -8.58 23.68
N ASP A 899 49.43 -9.03 22.53
CA ASP A 899 49.84 -8.13 21.44
C ASP A 899 48.60 -7.59 20.70
N GLU A 900 48.45 -6.25 20.60
CA GLU A 900 47.25 -5.62 20.02
C GLU A 900 46.96 -6.02 18.56
N ILE A 901 47.98 -6.46 17.81
CA ILE A 901 47.88 -6.94 16.43
C ILE A 901 48.78 -8.18 16.25
N PRO A 902 48.33 -9.40 16.59
CA PRO A 902 49.16 -10.60 16.48
C PRO A 902 49.36 -11.02 15.02
N ASP A 903 50.57 -11.49 14.66
CA ASP A 903 50.80 -12.16 13.37
C ASP A 903 50.05 -13.51 13.35
N SER A 904 49.18 -13.71 12.37
CA SER A 904 48.43 -14.96 12.15
C SER A 904 49.34 -16.21 12.15
N ASN A 905 50.55 -16.09 11.61
CA ASN A 905 51.53 -17.18 11.63
C ASN A 905 52.08 -17.45 13.04
N ALA A 906 52.20 -16.41 13.88
CA ALA A 906 52.67 -16.53 15.26
C ALA A 906 51.61 -17.20 16.15
N LEU A 907 50.32 -16.90 15.95
CA LEU A 907 49.22 -17.57 16.66
C LEU A 907 49.10 -19.05 16.26
N LEU A 908 49.29 -19.39 14.98
CA LEU A 908 49.31 -20.80 14.53
C LEU A 908 50.52 -21.57 15.07
N ASP A 909 51.70 -20.96 15.13
CA ASP A 909 52.90 -21.55 15.76
C ASP A 909 52.75 -21.67 17.29
N ALA A 910 52.11 -20.69 17.95
CA ALA A 910 51.72 -20.76 19.35
C ALA A 910 50.77 -21.94 19.63
N ARG A 911 49.79 -22.17 18.75
CA ARG A 911 48.82 -23.28 18.88
C ARG A 911 49.50 -24.64 18.83
N GLU A 912 50.39 -24.86 17.86
CA GLU A 912 51.11 -26.14 17.75
C GLU A 912 52.13 -26.34 18.89
N LYS A 913 52.74 -25.26 19.41
CA LYS A 913 53.58 -25.33 20.63
C LYS A 913 52.79 -25.71 21.88
N LEU A 914 51.62 -25.11 22.09
CA LEU A 914 50.79 -25.38 23.26
C LEU A 914 50.23 -26.81 23.23
N LYS A 915 49.77 -27.26 22.05
CA LYS A 915 49.35 -28.64 21.77
C LYS A 915 50.47 -29.68 21.97
N ALA A 916 51.73 -29.33 21.72
CA ALA A 916 52.86 -30.21 22.02
C ALA A 916 53.07 -30.44 23.53
N GLN A 917 52.61 -29.52 24.40
CA GLN A 917 52.71 -29.65 25.85
C GLN A 917 51.53 -30.38 26.50
N GLU A 918 50.42 -30.59 25.78
CA GLU A 918 49.24 -31.31 26.28
C GLU A 918 49.60 -32.75 26.74
N ALA A 919 50.47 -33.43 25.99
CA ALA A 919 51.02 -34.73 26.37
C ALA A 919 51.94 -34.68 27.61
N VAL A 920 52.70 -33.59 27.78
CA VAL A 920 53.60 -33.38 28.93
C VAL A 920 52.78 -33.08 30.19
N LEU A 921 51.70 -32.32 30.06
CA LEU A 921 50.75 -32.02 31.14
C LEU A 921 49.99 -33.27 31.60
N ALA A 922 49.63 -34.17 30.68
CA ALA A 922 49.09 -35.49 31.01
C ALA A 922 50.12 -36.36 31.79
N GLU A 923 51.37 -36.44 31.32
CA GLU A 923 52.45 -37.14 32.05
C GLU A 923 52.69 -36.52 33.44
N LEU A 924 52.62 -35.19 33.58
CA LEU A 924 52.74 -34.50 34.87
C LEU A 924 51.59 -34.84 35.82
N SER A 925 50.36 -34.95 35.32
CA SER A 925 49.19 -35.34 36.12
C SER A 925 49.29 -36.79 36.63
N ASP A 926 49.76 -37.72 35.79
CA ASP A 926 50.03 -39.10 36.20
C ASP A 926 51.14 -39.17 37.27
N VAL A 927 52.22 -38.38 37.11
CA VAL A 927 53.33 -38.34 38.08
C VAL A 927 52.92 -37.67 39.39
N ALA A 928 52.13 -36.59 39.35
CA ALA A 928 51.59 -35.92 40.53
C ALA A 928 50.62 -36.84 41.29
N SER A 929 49.74 -37.56 40.58
CA SER A 929 48.84 -38.57 41.15
C SER A 929 49.62 -39.71 41.82
N ALA A 930 50.73 -40.15 41.23
CA ALA A 930 51.62 -41.14 41.83
C ALA A 930 52.38 -40.62 43.06
N ARG A 931 52.73 -39.33 43.12
CA ARG A 931 53.32 -38.67 44.30
C ARG A 931 52.31 -38.49 45.43
N ALA A 932 51.07 -38.11 45.12
CA ALA A 932 49.99 -37.98 46.09
C ALA A 932 49.68 -39.33 46.78
N GLN A 933 49.70 -40.44 46.03
CA GLN A 933 49.57 -41.80 46.59
C GLN A 933 50.72 -42.20 47.54
N LEU A 934 51.84 -41.47 47.52
CA LEU A 934 53.00 -41.68 48.40
C LEU A 934 53.10 -40.60 49.50
N GLY A 935 52.11 -39.71 49.61
CA GLY A 935 52.00 -38.70 50.68
C GLY A 935 52.52 -37.30 50.33
N ASP A 936 52.90 -37.05 49.08
CA ASP A 936 53.30 -35.73 48.57
C ASP A 936 52.15 -35.14 47.73
N CYS A 937 51.32 -34.31 48.38
CA CYS A 937 50.15 -33.68 47.75
C CYS A 937 50.47 -32.36 47.04
N GLU A 938 51.61 -31.70 47.35
CA GLU A 938 51.95 -30.37 46.80
C GLU A 938 52.05 -30.41 45.27
N GLY A 939 52.57 -31.51 44.71
CA GLY A 939 52.63 -31.73 43.27
C GLY A 939 51.27 -31.83 42.58
N LEU A 940 50.20 -32.20 43.29
CA LEU A 940 48.85 -32.28 42.72
C LEU A 940 48.25 -30.89 42.55
N ASP A 941 48.32 -30.04 43.58
CA ASP A 941 47.82 -28.66 43.55
C ASP A 941 48.55 -27.83 42.47
N VAL A 942 49.87 -28.00 42.35
CA VAL A 942 50.69 -27.35 41.31
C VAL A 942 50.27 -27.78 39.90
N VAL A 943 50.02 -29.08 39.66
CA VAL A 943 49.59 -29.55 38.33
C VAL A 943 48.13 -29.19 38.05
N SER A 944 47.25 -29.16 39.04
CA SER A 944 45.87 -28.68 38.88
C SER A 944 45.81 -27.20 38.50
N SER A 945 46.58 -26.34 39.20
CA SER A 945 46.67 -24.92 38.85
C SER A 945 47.31 -24.69 37.47
N LEU A 946 48.34 -25.46 37.13
CA LEU A 946 48.95 -25.45 35.80
C LEU A 946 47.96 -25.88 34.70
N HIS A 947 47.10 -26.86 34.99
CA HIS A 947 46.09 -27.36 34.04
C HIS A 947 44.97 -26.34 33.80
N GLU A 948 44.55 -25.62 34.84
CA GLU A 948 43.60 -24.51 34.73
C GLU A 948 44.18 -23.35 33.89
N GLN A 949 45.40 -22.90 34.19
CA GLN A 949 46.09 -21.86 33.42
C GLN A 949 46.29 -22.26 31.95
N PHE A 950 46.81 -23.46 31.70
CA PHE A 950 46.99 -24.00 30.35
C PHE A 950 45.67 -24.05 29.57
N SER A 951 44.57 -24.46 30.23
CA SER A 951 43.25 -24.54 29.60
C SER A 951 42.67 -23.16 29.27
N ALA A 952 42.82 -22.18 30.18
CA ALA A 952 42.38 -20.81 29.97
C ALA A 952 43.11 -20.16 28.77
N VAL A 953 44.44 -20.28 28.72
CA VAL A 953 45.27 -19.76 27.62
C VAL A 953 44.98 -20.49 26.30
N ARG A 954 44.69 -21.80 26.33
CA ARG A 954 44.27 -22.55 25.13
C ARG A 954 42.94 -22.02 24.57
N CYS A 955 41.94 -21.78 25.42
CA CYS A 955 40.66 -21.24 24.98
C CYS A 955 40.82 -19.83 24.42
N ALA A 956 41.51 -18.94 25.12
CA ALA A 956 41.77 -17.57 24.63
C ALA A 956 42.52 -17.55 23.27
N LEU A 957 43.42 -18.50 23.03
CA LEU A 957 44.09 -18.67 21.74
C LEU A 957 43.17 -19.22 20.65
N GLU A 958 42.28 -20.17 20.98
CA GLU A 958 41.31 -20.71 20.02
C GLU A 958 40.26 -19.66 19.63
N ASP A 959 39.79 -18.86 20.59
CA ASP A 959 38.88 -17.72 20.37
C ASP A 959 39.54 -16.66 19.49
N ARG A 960 40.78 -16.23 19.81
CA ARG A 960 41.49 -15.19 19.04
C ARG A 960 41.85 -15.61 17.61
N ILE A 961 42.08 -16.91 17.38
CA ILE A 961 42.23 -17.47 16.03
C ILE A 961 40.86 -17.51 15.31
N GLY A 962 39.77 -17.78 16.02
CA GLY A 962 38.40 -17.70 15.51
C GLY A 962 38.05 -16.30 15.01
N ASP A 963 38.32 -15.27 15.83
CA ASP A 963 38.14 -13.86 15.47
C ASP A 963 38.87 -13.50 14.18
N LEU A 964 40.16 -13.85 14.08
CA LEU A 964 40.97 -13.51 12.90
C LEU A 964 40.50 -14.25 11.64
N LEU A 965 39.98 -15.47 11.74
CA LEU A 965 39.37 -16.16 10.59
C LEU A 965 38.06 -15.50 10.14
N ALA A 966 37.30 -14.89 11.06
CA ALA A 966 36.13 -14.07 10.74
C ALA A 966 36.52 -12.70 10.13
N GLU A 967 37.58 -12.06 10.65
CA GLU A 967 38.15 -10.81 10.10
C GLU A 967 38.80 -11.01 8.71
N GLU A 968 39.45 -12.14 8.46
CA GLU A 968 40.02 -12.48 7.14
C GLU A 968 38.89 -12.79 6.13
N SER A 969 37.81 -13.45 6.58
CA SER A 969 36.60 -13.69 5.77
C SER A 969 35.86 -12.41 5.39
N THR A 970 35.82 -11.41 6.28
CA THR A 970 35.20 -10.10 6.01
C THR A 970 36.12 -9.15 5.22
N SER A 971 37.44 -9.24 5.40
CA SER A 971 38.42 -8.46 4.62
C SER A 971 38.46 -8.86 3.14
N ILE A 972 38.25 -10.14 2.82
CA ILE A 972 38.13 -10.60 1.43
C ILE A 972 36.89 -9.98 0.74
N ALA A 973 35.78 -9.77 1.47
CA ALA A 973 34.61 -9.07 0.94
C ALA A 973 34.86 -7.55 0.77
N ALA A 974 35.65 -6.93 1.65
CA ALA A 974 35.92 -5.49 1.62
C ALA A 974 36.96 -5.04 0.58
N GLN A 975 37.75 -5.95 0.01
CA GLN A 975 38.83 -5.59 -0.95
C GLN A 975 38.42 -5.60 -2.43
N GLU A 976 37.22 -6.09 -2.79
CA GLU A 976 36.74 -6.08 -4.18
C GLU A 976 36.01 -4.78 -4.60
N GLU A 977 35.60 -3.91 -3.67
CA GLU A 977 34.88 -2.65 -3.99
C GLU A 977 35.78 -1.45 -4.39
N SER A 978 37.11 -1.56 -4.32
CA SER A 978 38.01 -0.40 -4.52
C SER A 978 38.70 -0.28 -5.89
N THR A 979 38.58 -1.26 -6.80
CA THR A 979 39.20 -1.15 -8.14
C THR A 979 38.38 -1.83 -9.24
N ASN A 980 37.63 -1.05 -10.03
CA ASN A 980 37.67 -1.08 -11.50
C ASN A 980 36.66 -0.08 -12.11
N ASP A 981 37.11 1.16 -12.30
CA ASP A 981 36.64 1.94 -13.45
C ASP A 981 37.42 1.46 -14.71
N VAL A 982 36.81 1.60 -15.89
CA VAL A 982 37.34 1.33 -17.25
C VAL A 982 37.27 -0.12 -17.81
N HIS A 983 36.45 -0.24 -18.88
CA HIS A 983 36.48 -1.20 -20.02
C HIS A 983 35.78 -2.59 -19.97
N SER A 984 34.51 -2.57 -20.38
CA SER A 984 33.99 -3.21 -21.62
C SER A 984 34.09 -4.73 -21.89
N HIS A 985 32.90 -5.32 -22.08
CA HIS A 985 32.49 -6.47 -22.93
C HIS A 985 32.14 -7.85 -22.31
N GLN A 986 30.85 -8.17 -22.52
CA GLN A 986 30.24 -9.48 -22.84
C GLN A 986 29.89 -10.54 -21.76
N THR A 987 28.56 -10.72 -21.66
CA THR A 987 27.79 -11.98 -21.55
C THR A 987 27.75 -12.78 -20.24
N ALA A 988 26.63 -12.55 -19.52
CA ALA A 988 25.56 -13.52 -19.23
C ALA A 988 25.72 -14.59 -18.11
N SER A 989 24.65 -14.66 -17.29
CA SER A 989 24.30 -15.66 -16.25
C SER A 989 25.26 -15.79 -15.05
N GLU A 990 24.79 -16.00 -13.82
CA GLU A 990 23.41 -16.24 -13.35
C GLU A 990 23.18 -15.70 -11.92
N HIS A 991 21.91 -15.50 -11.58
CA HIS A 991 21.43 -14.87 -10.35
C HIS A 991 21.53 -15.74 -9.07
N ALA A 992 21.46 -15.03 -7.92
CA ALA A 992 20.70 -15.34 -6.70
C ALA A 992 21.20 -16.41 -5.71
N LEU A 993 20.77 -16.46 -4.43
CA LEU A 993 20.21 -15.53 -3.39
C LEU A 993 20.18 -16.38 -2.08
N SER A 994 20.06 -15.91 -0.83
CA SER A 994 20.14 -14.63 -0.12
C SER A 994 20.30 -14.94 1.39
N ASP A 995 20.64 -13.93 2.20
CA ASP A 995 20.10 -13.67 3.57
C ASP A 995 21.16 -12.90 4.39
N THR A 996 20.87 -11.80 5.10
CA THR A 996 19.58 -11.28 5.59
C THR A 996 19.46 -9.75 5.45
N SER A 997 18.23 -9.25 5.61
CA SER A 997 17.86 -7.97 6.26
C SER A 997 18.79 -6.75 6.16
N TYR A 998 18.32 -5.67 5.52
CA TYR A 998 18.22 -4.37 6.21
C TYR A 998 17.21 -3.43 5.53
N ASP A 999 16.40 -2.80 6.37
CA ASP A 999 15.34 -1.86 6.01
C ASP A 999 15.88 -0.41 5.90
N VAL A 1000 16.16 0.06 4.67
CA VAL A 1000 16.41 1.49 4.37
C VAL A 1000 15.98 1.85 2.94
N TYR A 1001 14.83 2.53 2.76
CA TYR A 1001 14.64 3.48 1.65
C TYR A 1001 13.57 4.54 1.94
N PRO A 1002 13.96 5.73 2.43
CA PRO A 1002 13.16 6.94 2.29
C PRO A 1002 13.47 7.67 0.98
N LYS A 1003 12.45 8.32 0.40
CA LYS A 1003 12.54 9.39 -0.63
C LYS A 1003 13.12 9.02 -2.01
N LEU A 1004 12.26 8.51 -2.88
CA LEU A 1004 12.43 8.61 -4.36
C LEU A 1004 11.23 9.28 -5.07
N SER A 1005 10.35 9.96 -4.31
CA SER A 1005 9.19 10.70 -4.82
C SER A 1005 9.40 12.23 -4.93
N GLU A 1006 10.56 12.76 -4.52
CA GLU A 1006 10.75 14.20 -4.30
C GLU A 1006 11.66 14.91 -5.34
N PHE A 1007 12.22 14.18 -6.33
CA PHE A 1007 13.15 14.74 -7.33
C PHE A 1007 12.56 14.92 -8.74
N LEU A 1008 11.41 14.32 -9.07
CA LEU A 1008 10.78 14.44 -10.41
C LEU A 1008 9.62 15.45 -10.50
N VAL A 1009 9.32 16.19 -9.43
CA VAL A 1009 8.23 17.18 -9.40
C VAL A 1009 8.75 18.64 -9.43
N SER A 1010 10.04 18.86 -9.20
CA SER A 1010 10.64 20.20 -9.05
C SER A 1010 11.30 20.77 -10.32
N GLN A 1011 10.96 20.27 -11.52
CA GLN A 1011 11.55 20.76 -12.77
C GLN A 1011 10.55 21.01 -13.92
N LEU A 1012 9.25 21.16 -13.63
CA LEU A 1012 8.20 21.34 -14.64
C LEU A 1012 7.16 22.45 -14.32
N VAL A 1013 7.44 23.36 -13.38
CA VAL A 1013 6.46 24.40 -12.95
C VAL A 1013 6.98 25.85 -13.07
N ASP A 1014 8.29 26.08 -13.21
CA ASP A 1014 8.90 27.41 -13.08
C ASP A 1014 9.09 28.22 -14.40
N ASP A 1015 8.36 27.91 -15.48
CA ASP A 1015 8.47 28.65 -16.76
C ASP A 1015 7.12 29.14 -17.34
N ALA A 1016 6.11 29.27 -16.48
CA ALA A 1016 4.86 29.98 -16.79
C ALA A 1016 4.74 31.26 -15.93
N GLU A 1017 4.73 32.41 -16.59
CA GLU A 1017 4.65 33.78 -16.04
C GLU A 1017 5.91 34.36 -15.34
N ARG A 1018 6.73 35.10 -16.11
CA ARG A 1018 6.66 36.58 -16.09
C ARG A 1018 7.52 37.31 -17.13
N LYS A 1019 6.80 38.04 -17.99
CA LYS A 1019 7.13 39.38 -18.52
C LYS A 1019 8.35 39.57 -19.46
N ALA A 1020 7.98 39.68 -20.74
CA ALA A 1020 7.84 40.96 -21.46
C ALA A 1020 8.96 41.47 -22.39
N THR A 1021 8.46 42.12 -23.45
CA THR A 1021 9.05 43.20 -24.26
C THR A 1021 10.20 42.89 -25.23
N ASP A 1022 10.01 43.44 -26.44
CA ASP A 1022 11.00 43.78 -27.48
C ASP A 1022 11.85 42.66 -28.11
N GLY A 1023 11.54 42.34 -29.38
CA GLY A 1023 12.58 42.00 -30.36
C GLY A 1023 13.15 43.28 -31.02
N PRO A 1024 13.80 43.20 -32.20
CA PRO A 1024 14.35 42.04 -32.91
C PRO A 1024 15.83 42.27 -33.35
N ASN A 1025 16.48 41.28 -34.01
CA ASN A 1025 17.21 41.41 -35.31
C ASN A 1025 18.39 40.44 -35.54
N SER A 1026 18.72 40.30 -36.84
CA SER A 1026 19.93 39.74 -37.49
C SER A 1026 20.17 38.23 -37.31
N ALA A 1027 20.05 37.41 -38.37
CA ALA A 1027 20.96 37.27 -39.53
C ALA A 1027 22.25 36.47 -39.17
N GLN A 1028 22.81 35.61 -40.03
CA GLN A 1028 22.82 35.61 -41.50
C GLN A 1028 23.26 34.23 -42.06
N GLU A 1029 22.94 33.95 -43.35
CA GLU A 1029 23.68 33.14 -44.38
C GLU A 1029 24.34 31.78 -44.02
N ASP A 1030 24.20 30.71 -44.82
CA ASP A 1030 24.59 30.59 -46.24
C ASP A 1030 23.74 29.51 -46.99
N SER A 1031 23.19 29.74 -48.18
CA SER A 1031 23.78 29.58 -49.54
C SER A 1031 24.01 28.13 -50.02
N ALA A 1032 23.70 27.71 -51.27
CA ALA A 1032 23.10 28.41 -52.41
C ALA A 1032 22.62 27.49 -53.57
N ARG A 1033 21.39 27.75 -54.05
CA ARG A 1033 20.97 28.14 -55.43
C ARG A 1033 21.10 27.22 -56.66
N ARG A 1034 19.99 27.14 -57.43
CA ARG A 1034 19.80 27.70 -58.81
C ARG A 1034 18.31 27.52 -59.25
N SER A 1035 17.51 28.60 -59.30
CA SER A 1035 17.23 29.50 -60.48
C SER A 1035 16.04 29.03 -61.32
N ASN A 1036 15.01 29.81 -61.68
CA ASN A 1036 14.65 31.23 -61.43
C ASN A 1036 13.11 31.35 -61.56
N ASP A 1037 12.45 32.20 -60.75
CA ASP A 1037 11.55 33.26 -61.23
C ASP A 1037 11.22 34.21 -60.05
N ASP A 1038 11.50 35.51 -60.23
CA ASP A 1038 11.42 36.54 -59.19
C ASP A 1038 10.24 37.49 -59.42
N ALA A 1039 9.31 37.52 -58.47
CA ALA A 1039 8.45 38.68 -58.21
C ALA A 1039 8.12 38.74 -56.70
N PRO A 1040 8.40 39.85 -55.99
CA PRO A 1040 8.11 39.93 -54.56
C PRO A 1040 6.60 40.07 -54.30
N PRO A 1041 6.05 39.48 -53.23
CA PRO A 1041 4.65 39.65 -52.87
C PRO A 1041 4.37 41.12 -52.51
N MET A 1042 3.35 41.70 -53.14
CA MET A 1042 2.91 43.08 -52.87
C MET A 1042 2.42 43.23 -51.44
N SER A 1043 2.82 44.30 -50.76
CA SER A 1043 2.28 44.69 -49.45
C SER A 1043 0.79 45.05 -49.55
N TYR A 1044 -0.02 44.75 -48.52
CA TYR A 1044 -1.44 45.15 -48.47
C TYR A 1044 -1.69 46.63 -48.79
N ILE A 1045 -0.77 47.53 -48.42
CA ILE A 1045 -0.85 48.96 -48.76
C ILE A 1045 -0.74 49.16 -50.28
N GLN A 1046 0.18 48.45 -50.94
CA GLN A 1046 0.36 48.50 -52.39
C GLN A 1046 -0.81 47.85 -53.14
N ILE A 1047 -1.41 46.80 -52.58
CA ILE A 1047 -2.63 46.16 -53.12
C ILE A 1047 -3.81 47.14 -53.04
N LEU A 1048 -4.03 47.79 -51.89
CA LEU A 1048 -5.07 48.82 -51.75
C LEU A 1048 -4.81 50.06 -52.63
N ASP A 1049 -3.56 50.51 -52.78
CA ASP A 1049 -3.21 51.64 -53.67
C ASP A 1049 -3.28 51.28 -55.16
N GLN A 1050 -3.22 49.99 -55.51
CA GLN A 1050 -3.48 49.50 -56.86
C GLN A 1050 -4.99 49.40 -57.11
N LEU A 1051 -5.75 48.85 -56.17
CA LEU A 1051 -7.22 48.81 -56.22
C LEU A 1051 -7.82 50.22 -56.27
N GLN A 1052 -7.32 51.16 -55.47
CA GLN A 1052 -7.78 52.54 -55.50
C GLN A 1052 -7.54 53.20 -56.88
N ARG A 1053 -6.43 52.89 -57.56
CA ARG A 1053 -6.20 53.36 -58.94
C ARG A 1053 -7.13 52.69 -59.95
N GLU A 1054 -7.44 51.41 -59.81
CA GLU A 1054 -8.41 50.72 -60.68
C GLU A 1054 -9.84 51.25 -60.48
N VAL A 1055 -10.23 51.57 -59.24
CA VAL A 1055 -11.52 52.21 -58.92
C VAL A 1055 -11.57 53.65 -59.44
N GLU A 1056 -10.51 54.44 -59.25
CA GLU A 1056 -10.42 55.81 -59.78
C GLU A 1056 -10.39 55.85 -61.33
N GLU A 1057 -9.80 54.85 -61.99
CA GLU A 1057 -9.88 54.72 -63.45
C GLU A 1057 -11.33 54.47 -63.89
N LEU A 1058 -12.06 53.59 -63.21
CA LEU A 1058 -13.48 53.34 -63.46
C LEU A 1058 -14.34 54.60 -63.21
N GLU A 1059 -14.18 55.28 -62.07
CA GLU A 1059 -14.90 56.54 -61.77
C GLU A 1059 -14.69 57.63 -62.82
N ASN A 1060 -13.53 57.64 -63.50
CA ASN A 1060 -13.23 58.59 -64.59
C ASN A 1060 -13.75 58.14 -65.96
N THR A 1061 -14.07 56.86 -66.16
CA THR A 1061 -14.67 56.35 -67.42
C THR A 1061 -16.19 56.45 -67.45
N VAL A 1062 -16.88 56.19 -66.32
CA VAL A 1062 -18.35 56.23 -66.19
C VAL A 1062 -19.02 57.57 -66.59
N PRO A 1063 -18.40 58.76 -66.44
CA PRO A 1063 -18.98 60.03 -66.90
C PRO A 1063 -18.86 60.27 -68.41
N ILE A 1064 -18.11 59.44 -69.14
CA ILE A 1064 -17.87 59.59 -70.58
C ILE A 1064 -18.87 58.71 -71.31
N ALA A 1065 -19.88 59.32 -71.95
CA ALA A 1065 -20.92 58.61 -72.69
C ALA A 1065 -20.33 57.65 -73.74
N LEU A 1066 -20.34 56.36 -73.42
CA LEU A 1066 -19.94 55.28 -74.34
C LEU A 1066 -21.07 55.03 -75.36
N PRO A 1067 -20.76 54.79 -76.64
CA PRO A 1067 -21.74 54.88 -77.73
C PRO A 1067 -22.64 53.64 -77.91
N SER A 1068 -22.65 52.69 -76.98
CA SER A 1068 -23.23 51.34 -77.12
C SER A 1068 -23.56 50.73 -75.76
N SER A 1069 -24.78 50.22 -75.56
CA SER A 1069 -25.15 49.54 -74.30
C SER A 1069 -24.45 48.19 -74.12
N SER A 1070 -24.01 47.55 -75.21
CA SER A 1070 -23.17 46.34 -75.14
C SER A 1070 -21.86 46.60 -74.41
N ASP A 1071 -21.25 47.78 -74.63
CA ASP A 1071 -19.96 48.12 -74.02
C ASP A 1071 -20.13 48.46 -72.53
N LEU A 1072 -21.29 48.97 -72.12
CA LEU A 1072 -21.65 49.19 -70.71
C LEU A 1072 -21.90 47.86 -69.97
N ILE A 1073 -22.64 46.93 -70.59
CA ILE A 1073 -22.91 45.60 -70.01
C ILE A 1073 -21.62 44.79 -69.89
N ASP A 1074 -20.75 44.80 -70.89
CA ASP A 1074 -19.43 44.14 -70.81
C ASP A 1074 -18.55 44.76 -69.71
N LEU A 1075 -18.58 46.09 -69.53
CA LEU A 1075 -17.85 46.75 -68.44
C LEU A 1075 -18.39 46.33 -67.06
N GLN A 1076 -19.71 46.29 -66.92
CA GLN A 1076 -20.40 45.91 -65.68
C GLN A 1076 -20.15 44.44 -65.34
N GLN A 1077 -20.31 43.52 -66.28
CA GLN A 1077 -20.16 42.08 -66.04
C GLN A 1077 -18.69 41.61 -65.94
N ALA A 1078 -17.74 42.27 -66.63
CA ALA A 1078 -16.36 41.80 -66.65
C ALA A 1078 -15.41 42.50 -65.65
N LYS A 1079 -15.64 43.76 -65.28
CA LYS A 1079 -14.73 44.50 -64.37
C LYS A 1079 -15.22 44.60 -62.93
N ILE A 1080 -16.51 44.87 -62.70
CA ILE A 1080 -17.03 45.09 -61.33
C ILE A 1080 -16.95 43.82 -60.47
N PRO A 1081 -17.38 42.63 -60.93
CA PRO A 1081 -17.20 41.38 -60.17
C PRO A 1081 -15.74 41.06 -59.86
N LYS A 1082 -14.80 41.44 -60.75
CA LYS A 1082 -13.36 41.26 -60.50
C LYS A 1082 -12.82 42.21 -59.43
N LEU A 1083 -13.38 43.42 -59.29
CA LEU A 1083 -13.00 44.33 -58.20
C LEU A 1083 -13.58 43.88 -56.85
N PHE A 1084 -14.84 43.45 -56.80
CA PHE A 1084 -15.40 42.84 -55.59
C PHE A 1084 -14.60 41.60 -55.18
N SER A 1085 -14.35 40.67 -56.11
CA SER A 1085 -13.53 39.49 -55.86
C SER A 1085 -12.12 39.83 -55.37
N LYS A 1086 -11.46 40.86 -55.92
CA LYS A 1086 -10.16 41.34 -55.41
C LYS A 1086 -10.25 42.00 -54.02
N LEU A 1087 -11.38 42.61 -53.64
CA LEU A 1087 -11.57 43.14 -52.29
C LEU A 1087 -11.88 42.01 -51.29
N ASP A 1088 -12.71 41.05 -51.66
CA ASP A 1088 -13.10 39.92 -50.81
C ASP A 1088 -11.95 38.97 -50.55
N ALA A 1089 -11.07 38.76 -51.54
CA ALA A 1089 -9.82 38.00 -51.40
C ALA A 1089 -8.83 38.61 -50.38
N ILE A 1090 -9.10 39.81 -49.86
CA ILE A 1090 -8.32 40.46 -48.79
C ILE A 1090 -9.13 40.37 -47.48
N SER A 1091 -9.36 39.15 -46.98
CA SER A 1091 -10.11 38.90 -45.74
C SER A 1091 -9.39 39.45 -44.51
N ASP A 1092 -8.10 39.12 -44.37
CA ASP A 1092 -7.29 39.40 -43.17
C ASP A 1092 -6.46 40.68 -43.32
N ILE A 1093 -7.14 41.82 -43.47
CA ILE A 1093 -6.50 43.13 -43.53
C ILE A 1093 -6.27 43.70 -42.11
N PRO A 1094 -5.12 44.36 -41.82
CA PRO A 1094 -4.90 45.05 -40.55
C PRO A 1094 -6.00 46.07 -40.21
N HIS A 1095 -6.39 46.16 -38.94
CA HIS A 1095 -7.52 46.99 -38.48
C HIS A 1095 -7.43 48.48 -38.86
N ASP A 1096 -6.22 49.01 -39.02
CA ASP A 1096 -5.93 50.38 -39.46
C ASP A 1096 -6.17 50.63 -40.96
N LEU A 1097 -6.28 49.57 -41.77
CA LEU A 1097 -6.57 49.63 -43.22
C LEU A 1097 -8.01 49.25 -43.58
N LEU A 1098 -8.78 48.66 -42.65
CA LEU A 1098 -10.22 48.36 -42.84
C LEU A 1098 -11.04 49.54 -43.36
N PRO A 1099 -10.93 50.79 -42.82
CA PRO A 1099 -11.73 51.91 -43.31
C PRO A 1099 -11.44 52.26 -44.78
N LYS A 1100 -10.22 51.98 -45.26
CA LYS A 1100 -9.84 52.21 -46.66
C LYS A 1100 -10.36 51.10 -47.58
N LYS A 1101 -10.42 49.85 -47.11
CA LYS A 1101 -11.12 48.76 -47.81
C LYS A 1101 -12.61 49.11 -47.94
N GLU A 1102 -13.25 49.51 -46.86
CA GLU A 1102 -14.68 49.81 -46.79
C GLU A 1102 -15.08 51.03 -47.63
N ASP A 1103 -14.26 52.10 -47.70
CA ASP A 1103 -14.44 53.21 -48.65
C ASP A 1103 -14.40 52.73 -50.11
N LEU A 1104 -13.45 51.85 -50.46
CA LEU A 1104 -13.34 51.29 -51.81
C LEU A 1104 -14.54 50.40 -52.16
N THR A 1105 -15.04 49.57 -51.23
CA THR A 1105 -16.27 48.79 -51.44
C THR A 1105 -17.45 49.72 -51.78
N ASN A 1106 -17.68 50.73 -50.93
CA ASN A 1106 -18.79 51.69 -51.11
C ASN A 1106 -18.68 52.46 -52.43
N ARG A 1107 -17.46 52.80 -52.87
CA ARG A 1107 -17.23 53.46 -54.18
C ARG A 1107 -17.53 52.54 -55.35
N VAL A 1108 -17.13 51.26 -55.29
CA VAL A 1108 -17.48 50.26 -56.32
C VAL A 1108 -18.99 50.03 -56.38
N ASP A 1109 -19.69 49.97 -55.23
CA ASP A 1109 -21.15 49.89 -55.18
C ASP A 1109 -21.83 51.10 -55.83
N ILE A 1110 -21.35 52.33 -55.56
CA ILE A 1110 -21.87 53.56 -56.17
C ILE A 1110 -21.63 53.58 -57.69
N ILE A 1111 -20.50 53.03 -58.15
CA ILE A 1111 -20.20 52.88 -59.59
C ILE A 1111 -21.14 51.85 -60.22
N ASN A 1112 -21.30 50.67 -59.60
CA ASN A 1112 -22.18 49.62 -60.10
C ASN A 1112 -23.62 50.13 -60.23
N LYS A 1113 -24.12 50.80 -59.19
CA LYS A 1113 -25.46 51.40 -59.21
C LYS A 1113 -25.64 52.46 -60.31
N LYS A 1114 -24.63 53.29 -60.58
CA LYS A 1114 -24.68 54.25 -61.69
C LYS A 1114 -24.64 53.58 -63.07
N LEU A 1115 -23.98 52.44 -63.19
CA LEU A 1115 -24.00 51.62 -64.41
C LEU A 1115 -25.35 50.93 -64.57
N ASP A 1116 -25.94 50.37 -63.51
CA ASP A 1116 -27.32 49.87 -63.51
C ASP A 1116 -28.31 50.98 -63.93
N ASP A 1117 -28.22 52.17 -63.33
CA ASP A 1117 -29.08 53.31 -63.69
C ASP A 1117 -28.89 53.72 -65.17
N GLN A 1118 -27.68 53.64 -65.74
CA GLN A 1118 -27.39 53.95 -67.16
C GLN A 1118 -27.66 52.80 -68.15
N VAL A 1119 -27.78 51.56 -67.69
CA VAL A 1119 -28.18 50.39 -68.50
C VAL A 1119 -29.70 50.25 -68.54
N ASN A 1120 -30.40 50.82 -67.55
CA ASN A 1120 -31.86 50.91 -67.48
C ASN A 1120 -32.46 52.17 -68.16
N GLU A 1121 -31.68 53.23 -68.41
CA GLU A 1121 -32.04 54.38 -69.26
C GLU A 1121 -31.87 54.10 -70.78
#